data_AF-A0A7D5Z904-F1
#
_entry.id   AF-A0A7D5Z904-F1
#
_cell.length_a   1.000
_cell.length_b   1.000
_cell.length_c   1.000
_cell.angle_alpha   90.00
_cell.angle_beta   90.00
_cell.angle_gamma   90.00
#
_symmetry.space_group_name_H-M   'P 1'
#
loop_
_entity.id
_entity.type
_entity.pdbx_description
1 polymer ?
#
loop_
_entity_poly.entity_id
_entity_poly.type
_entity_poly.pdbx_seq_one_letter_code
_entity_poly.pdbx_strand_id
1 'polypeptide(L)'
;MPTIMIRNVGVLDGGSIKHHPGFYFAGNPGDILGPEPDPDAVIDGTDCTIIPGLIDSKIDAGVVPGILSTCSAYGVTTLIDSSSSCAESQAMRIAAADEPTLPSFLATGSAIVARDTSLPTLSNYGSMEVVTTADEAERVVESKLTSSRADFIKVIVDQPGLNANLLSALVRATHRHGKLAIAHAAQSSSYTLAVDAGFDVLSPVPIDGDIESGVVARIVERGIGIIPTLRFLQQGMPLWKIHNPEYDLSFAFAAVKRLYDAGAIICAGTSANTSRLITVPFGQGLHDELQLLTTAVQHMRRAKGLDNIIPSLCSHPRVEQYRLLSAEQQRNWMKDPDALGHISSEQLSNRTEHVYLLPVSQWTTISQDDTWLSHLLRLFWTWDTTLTRLIHRDLLGDMISTRRGNGEKADSQFVAQFCSELLINSILAYSSNCFAIMGKHKTVQGHDFAKEAYRLLEKQPLNNCIALLQAVAVLSVYEYTFGDPQKGASLFFETLLDLRSTLLPVDHSMAPDDSGMKQKTQDALSFISSGFYCIDVYAAIPLSAVEIPATYVCSKLSLIASPCLPSRWTRQVLPKNGHGPSPNMERHADTLWVPYPISFNSRISYSTEALTAEYELVRLTSECLEVTEVNGPARMPNHLASTTIYDRLVHWKDFHARRFYGSSSIIPSWVAIL
;
A
#
# COMPACT_ATOMS: atom_id res chain seq x y z
N MET A 1 -7.89 36.42 13.48
CA MET A 1 -7.67 34.97 13.27
C MET A 1 -8.07 34.28 14.55
N PRO A 2 -8.72 33.11 14.50
CA PRO A 2 -9.12 32.41 15.73
C PRO A 2 -7.87 32.04 16.55
N THR A 3 -7.94 32.31 17.84
CA THR A 3 -6.92 32.02 18.83
C THR A 3 -7.25 30.70 19.52
N ILE A 4 -6.29 29.79 19.55
CA ILE A 4 -6.44 28.48 20.18
C ILE A 4 -5.47 28.39 21.34
N MET A 5 -5.96 27.94 22.49
CA MET A 5 -5.16 27.62 23.66
C MET A 5 -5.13 26.11 23.85
N ILE A 6 -3.93 25.51 23.92
CA ILE A 6 -3.76 24.17 24.47
C ILE A 6 -3.32 24.30 25.92
N ARG A 7 -4.15 23.87 26.86
CA ARG A 7 -3.85 23.92 28.30
C ARG A 7 -3.21 22.63 28.79
N ASN A 8 -2.49 22.69 29.91
CA ASN A 8 -1.94 21.53 30.64
C ASN A 8 -1.03 20.63 29.79
N VAL A 9 -0.18 21.21 28.94
CA VAL A 9 0.54 20.47 27.90
C VAL A 9 2.05 20.55 28.06
N GLY A 10 2.74 19.47 27.73
CA GLY A 10 4.19 19.50 27.53
C GLY A 10 4.52 19.97 26.12
N VAL A 11 5.52 20.83 25.95
CA VAL A 11 6.02 21.25 24.64
C VAL A 11 7.45 20.74 24.49
N LEU A 12 7.72 19.98 23.43
CA LEU A 12 9.07 19.55 23.11
C LEU A 12 9.86 20.74 22.55
N ASP A 13 10.80 21.24 23.33
CA ASP A 13 11.66 22.38 23.00
C ASP A 13 13.13 22.04 23.30
N GLY A 14 13.98 22.12 22.28
CA GLY A 14 15.42 21.89 22.40
C GLY A 14 15.81 20.51 22.96
N GLY A 15 15.00 19.47 22.70
CA GLY A 15 15.24 18.11 23.20
C GLY A 15 14.75 17.85 24.63
N SER A 16 14.01 18.78 25.22
CA SER A 16 13.39 18.64 26.55
C SER A 16 11.90 18.97 26.49
N ILE A 17 11.10 18.38 27.39
CA ILE A 17 9.67 18.71 27.50
C ILE A 17 9.51 19.81 28.54
N LYS A 18 9.01 20.97 28.12
CA LYS A 18 8.66 22.09 28.99
C LYS A 18 7.16 22.11 29.21
N HIS A 19 6.70 22.13 30.46
CA HIS A 19 5.27 22.21 30.77
C HIS A 19 4.77 23.65 30.70
N HIS A 20 3.69 23.85 29.94
CA HIS A 20 3.01 25.13 29.81
C HIS A 20 1.59 25.04 30.39
N PRO A 21 1.19 25.95 31.30
CA PRO A 21 -0.20 26.02 31.80
C PRO A 21 -1.19 26.32 30.66
N GLY A 22 -0.75 27.13 29.70
CA GLY A 22 -1.44 27.41 28.45
C GLY A 22 -0.43 27.71 27.34
N PHE A 23 -0.62 27.08 26.19
CA PHE A 23 0.15 27.32 24.98
C PHE A 23 -0.80 27.88 23.91
N TYR A 24 -0.56 29.12 23.50
CA TYR A 24 -1.47 29.90 22.68
C TYR A 24 -0.94 30.03 21.27
N PHE A 25 -1.81 29.92 20.27
CA PHE A 25 -1.48 30.17 18.89
C PHE A 25 -2.65 30.74 18.11
N ALA A 26 -2.36 31.58 17.11
CA ALA A 26 -3.38 32.19 16.25
C ALA A 26 -3.23 31.78 14.79
N GLY A 27 -4.34 31.33 14.20
CA GLY A 27 -4.44 31.03 12.78
C GLY A 27 -3.63 29.81 12.31
N ASN A 28 -3.55 29.66 10.99
CA ASN A 28 -2.71 28.71 10.25
C ASN A 28 -1.94 29.57 9.23
N PRO A 29 -0.59 29.65 9.27
CA PRO A 29 0.37 28.68 9.81
C PRO A 29 0.69 28.76 11.32
N GLY A 30 -0.03 29.59 12.10
CA GLY A 30 -0.01 29.55 13.56
C GLY A 30 1.13 30.35 14.18
N ASP A 31 0.86 31.60 14.57
CA ASP A 31 1.80 32.37 15.40
C ASP A 31 1.68 31.92 16.85
N ILE A 32 2.79 31.52 17.48
CA ILE A 32 2.82 31.29 18.93
C ILE A 32 2.60 32.62 19.63
N LEU A 33 1.53 32.72 20.40
CA LEU A 33 1.14 33.94 21.10
C LEU A 33 1.58 33.90 22.57
N GLY A 34 1.60 35.10 23.17
CA GLY A 34 1.59 35.22 24.62
C GLY A 34 0.27 34.74 25.23
N PRO A 35 0.16 34.69 26.56
CA PRO A 35 -1.10 34.34 27.23
C PRO A 35 -2.22 35.31 26.85
N GLU A 36 -3.32 34.77 26.31
CA GLU A 36 -4.53 35.53 25.96
C GLU A 36 -5.66 35.21 26.96
N PRO A 37 -6.45 36.22 27.42
CA PRO A 37 -7.47 36.02 28.44
C PRO A 37 -8.69 35.24 27.93
N ASP A 38 -9.04 35.36 26.65
CA ASP A 38 -10.24 34.75 26.04
C ASP A 38 -9.91 34.10 24.68
N PRO A 39 -9.33 32.88 24.64
CA PRO A 39 -9.09 32.17 23.39
C PRO A 39 -10.40 31.69 22.76
N ASP A 40 -10.49 31.73 21.43
CA ASP A 40 -11.65 31.26 20.66
C ASP A 40 -11.90 29.75 20.81
N ALA A 41 -10.85 28.97 21.05
CA ALA A 41 -10.96 27.55 21.37
C ALA A 41 -9.94 27.11 22.43
N VAL A 42 -10.35 26.18 23.30
CA VAL A 42 -9.48 25.58 24.31
C VAL A 42 -9.41 24.07 24.10
N ILE A 43 -8.21 23.56 23.92
CA ILE A 43 -7.90 22.14 23.81
C ILE A 43 -7.21 21.70 25.10
N ASP A 44 -7.66 20.59 25.69
CA ASP A 44 -6.99 20.01 26.85
C ASP A 44 -5.84 19.11 26.39
N GLY A 45 -4.60 19.55 26.61
CA GLY A 45 -3.39 18.82 26.28
C GLY A 45 -2.88 17.94 27.43
N THR A 46 -3.69 17.71 28.47
CA THR A 46 -3.33 16.82 29.58
C THR A 46 -2.90 15.45 29.04
N ASP A 47 -1.77 14.94 29.53
CA ASP A 47 -1.12 13.69 29.10
C ASP A 47 -0.62 13.66 27.65
N CYS A 48 -0.68 14.79 26.94
CA CYS A 48 -0.14 14.96 25.60
C CYS A 48 1.15 15.78 25.63
N THR A 49 1.99 15.58 24.62
CA THR A 49 3.14 16.44 24.34
C THR A 49 2.98 17.01 22.94
N ILE A 50 3.08 18.34 22.82
CA ILE A 50 3.14 19.03 21.55
C ILE A 50 4.55 18.84 21.00
N ILE A 51 4.61 18.38 19.75
CA ILE A 51 5.80 18.41 18.92
C ILE A 51 5.51 19.28 17.69
N PRO A 52 6.53 19.88 17.06
CA PRO A 52 6.35 20.47 15.74
C PRO A 52 5.77 19.45 14.77
N GLY A 53 4.92 19.92 13.85
CA GLY A 53 4.41 19.08 12.77
C GLY A 53 5.57 18.47 11.96
N LEU A 54 5.42 17.21 11.58
CA LEU A 54 6.50 16.48 10.94
C LEU A 54 6.68 16.93 9.48
N ILE A 55 7.93 16.92 9.03
CA ILE A 55 8.30 17.25 7.65
C ILE A 55 8.85 15.98 6.99
N ASP A 56 8.22 15.52 5.92
CA ASP A 56 8.84 14.53 5.03
C ASP A 56 9.62 15.28 3.95
N SER A 57 10.95 15.33 4.12
CA SER A 57 11.82 16.19 3.32
C SER A 57 12.12 15.62 1.93
N LYS A 58 11.65 14.41 1.63
CA LYS A 58 11.78 13.82 0.30
C LYS A 58 10.73 12.73 0.09
N ILE A 59 9.79 12.96 -0.81
CA ILE A 59 8.86 11.95 -1.32
C ILE A 59 8.96 11.81 -2.85
N ASP A 60 8.43 10.73 -3.40
CA ASP A 60 8.17 10.55 -4.83
C ASP A 60 6.65 10.47 -5.05
N ALA A 61 5.97 11.61 -5.00
CA ALA A 61 4.51 11.68 -4.93
C ALA A 61 3.82 11.28 -6.23
N GLY A 62 4.24 11.84 -7.37
CA GLY A 62 3.42 11.87 -8.58
C GLY A 62 2.07 12.56 -8.34
N VAL A 63 1.01 12.14 -9.06
CA VAL A 63 -0.38 12.55 -8.81
C VAL A 63 -1.16 11.38 -8.22
N VAL A 64 -0.95 11.10 -6.94
CA VAL A 64 -1.70 10.06 -6.24
C VAL A 64 -2.77 10.70 -5.35
N PRO A 65 -4.07 10.37 -5.56
CA PRO A 65 -5.15 10.89 -4.74
C PRO A 65 -4.98 10.53 -3.25
N GLY A 66 -5.24 11.49 -2.37
CA GLY A 66 -5.27 11.24 -0.92
C GLY A 66 -3.91 11.18 -0.21
N ILE A 67 -2.77 11.43 -0.89
CA ILE A 67 -1.46 11.54 -0.22
C ILE A 67 -1.52 12.56 0.92
N LEU A 68 -2.02 13.76 0.65
CA LEU A 68 -2.07 14.86 1.62
C LEU A 68 -2.84 14.47 2.88
N SER A 69 -4.03 13.88 2.73
CA SER A 69 -4.85 13.43 3.85
C SER A 69 -4.20 12.27 4.62
N THR A 70 -3.57 11.34 3.90
CA THR A 70 -2.85 10.21 4.50
C THR A 70 -1.69 10.72 5.34
N CYS A 71 -0.82 11.57 4.78
CA CYS A 71 0.31 12.17 5.49
C CYS A 71 -0.13 12.98 6.72
N SER A 72 -1.21 13.77 6.61
CA SER A 72 -1.77 14.54 7.72
C SER A 72 -2.21 13.64 8.89
N ALA A 73 -2.83 12.49 8.60
CA ALA A 73 -3.24 11.52 9.62
C ALA A 73 -2.05 10.91 10.41
N TYR A 74 -0.85 10.94 9.84
CA TYR A 74 0.40 10.52 10.49
C TYR A 74 1.18 11.69 11.12
N GLY A 75 0.58 12.88 11.22
CA GLY A 75 1.18 14.06 11.82
C GLY A 75 2.18 14.80 10.92
N VAL A 76 2.21 14.48 9.62
CA VAL A 76 3.06 15.15 8.64
C VAL A 76 2.35 16.39 8.14
N THR A 77 2.92 17.56 8.38
CA THR A 77 2.34 18.86 8.03
C THR A 77 3.03 19.55 6.86
N THR A 78 4.20 19.05 6.43
CA THR A 78 4.90 19.53 5.24
C THR A 78 5.51 18.36 4.46
N LEU A 79 5.35 18.41 3.15
CA LEU A 79 5.89 17.42 2.21
C LEU A 79 6.77 18.13 1.18
N ILE A 80 7.92 17.53 0.86
CA ILE A 80 8.79 17.98 -0.22
C ILE A 80 8.86 16.89 -1.29
N ASP A 81 8.18 17.11 -2.41
CA ASP A 81 8.26 16.24 -3.58
C ASP A 81 9.49 16.58 -4.42
N SER A 82 10.19 15.55 -4.92
CA SER A 82 11.34 15.77 -5.81
C SER A 82 11.36 14.88 -7.04
N SER A 83 10.22 14.35 -7.46
CA SER A 83 10.13 13.38 -8.56
C SER A 83 9.10 13.73 -9.63
N SER A 84 8.12 14.55 -9.28
CA SER A 84 6.98 14.86 -10.15
C SER A 84 7.34 15.91 -11.20
N SER A 85 6.59 15.95 -12.29
CA SER A 85 6.68 17.06 -13.23
C SER A 85 6.19 18.38 -12.61
N CYS A 86 6.50 19.49 -13.28
CA CYS A 86 6.06 20.82 -12.85
C CYS A 86 4.53 20.96 -12.80
N ALA A 87 3.81 20.32 -13.74
CA ALA A 87 2.35 20.37 -13.80
C ALA A 87 1.70 19.59 -12.64
N GLU A 88 2.22 18.40 -12.35
CA GLU A 88 1.77 17.56 -11.24
C GLU A 88 2.03 18.24 -9.90
N SER A 89 3.22 18.82 -9.73
CA SER A 89 3.58 19.61 -8.55
C SER A 89 2.61 20.77 -8.32
N GLN A 90 2.21 21.46 -9.40
CA GLN A 90 1.26 22.56 -9.32
C GLN A 90 -0.15 22.09 -8.97
N ALA A 91 -0.59 20.94 -9.49
CA ALA A 91 -1.88 20.34 -9.15
C ALA A 91 -1.94 19.98 -7.65
N MET A 92 -0.89 19.34 -7.12
CA MET A 92 -0.79 19.00 -5.70
C MET A 92 -0.74 20.25 -4.81
N ARG A 93 -0.06 21.31 -5.25
CA ARG A 93 -0.03 22.59 -4.54
C ARG A 93 -1.41 23.24 -4.48
N ILE A 94 -2.19 23.20 -5.56
CA ILE A 94 -3.57 23.71 -5.57
C ILE A 94 -4.43 22.90 -4.60
N ALA A 95 -4.35 21.57 -4.63
CA ALA A 95 -5.08 20.71 -3.70
C ALA A 95 -4.72 20.98 -2.22
N ALA A 96 -3.43 21.22 -1.93
CA ALA A 96 -2.99 21.59 -0.58
C ALA A 96 -3.47 22.98 -0.16
N ALA A 97 -3.57 23.93 -1.10
CA ALA A 97 -4.02 25.29 -0.81
C ALA A 97 -5.55 25.39 -0.64
N ASP A 98 -6.32 24.56 -1.33
CA ASP A 98 -7.79 24.54 -1.27
C ASP A 98 -8.32 24.01 0.07
N GLU A 99 -7.56 23.14 0.76
CA GLU A 99 -7.90 22.62 2.08
C GLU A 99 -6.82 22.94 3.12
N PRO A 100 -6.95 24.03 3.90
CA PRO A 100 -5.94 24.45 4.87
C PRO A 100 -5.58 23.42 5.95
N THR A 101 -6.40 22.39 6.16
CA THR A 101 -6.12 21.28 7.09
C THR A 101 -5.16 20.24 6.54
N LEU A 102 -4.80 20.33 5.26
CA LEU A 102 -3.86 19.43 4.59
C LEU A 102 -2.40 19.92 4.71
N PRO A 103 -1.41 19.03 4.52
CA PRO A 103 -0.02 19.38 4.60
C PRO A 103 0.38 20.39 3.52
N SER A 104 1.30 21.28 3.85
CA SER A 104 1.97 22.13 2.85
C SER A 104 2.75 21.27 1.87
N PHE A 105 2.66 21.61 0.59
CA PHE A 105 3.31 20.86 -0.49
C PHE A 105 4.34 21.73 -1.20
N LEU A 106 5.62 21.39 -1.00
CA LEU A 106 6.76 22.00 -1.68
C LEU A 106 7.28 21.02 -2.73
N ALA A 107 7.84 21.53 -3.82
CA ALA A 107 8.29 20.66 -4.90
C ALA A 107 9.48 21.19 -5.69
N THR A 108 10.27 20.28 -6.25
CA THR A 108 11.34 20.63 -7.20
C THR A 108 10.89 20.67 -8.65
N GLY A 109 9.71 20.10 -8.94
CA GLY A 109 9.37 19.65 -10.29
C GLY A 109 10.39 18.62 -10.80
N SER A 110 10.44 18.44 -12.12
CA SER A 110 11.29 17.43 -12.76
C SER A 110 12.76 17.53 -12.34
N ALA A 111 13.42 16.41 -12.12
CA ALA A 111 14.85 16.42 -11.78
C ALA A 111 15.71 16.74 -13.01
N ILE A 112 16.82 17.45 -12.82
CA ILE A 112 17.77 17.75 -13.90
C ILE A 112 18.81 16.63 -13.99
N VAL A 113 19.05 16.12 -15.20
CA VAL A 113 19.89 14.94 -15.42
C VAL A 113 20.79 15.11 -16.65
N ALA A 114 21.83 14.30 -16.74
CA ALA A 114 22.61 14.19 -17.98
C ALA A 114 21.83 13.40 -19.04
N ARG A 115 22.28 13.52 -20.29
CA ARG A 115 21.76 12.70 -21.38
C ARG A 115 22.10 11.22 -21.12
N ASP A 116 21.16 10.34 -21.42
CA ASP A 116 21.30 8.89 -21.36
C ASP A 116 21.62 8.31 -19.96
N THR A 117 21.33 9.05 -18.89
CA THR A 117 21.46 8.54 -17.52
C THR A 117 20.43 7.42 -17.27
N SER A 118 20.94 6.23 -16.98
CA SER A 118 20.15 5.07 -16.57
C SER A 118 20.73 4.52 -15.28
N LEU A 119 20.16 4.93 -14.15
CA LEU A 119 20.61 4.52 -12.82
C LEU A 119 19.46 3.84 -12.07
N PRO A 120 19.69 2.68 -11.44
CA PRO A 120 18.63 1.93 -10.74
C PRO A 120 17.94 2.73 -9.62
N THR A 121 18.64 3.70 -9.02
CA THR A 121 18.11 4.56 -7.94
C THR A 121 17.15 5.64 -8.42
N LEU A 122 16.96 5.77 -9.75
CA LEU A 122 16.08 6.77 -10.36
C LEU A 122 14.72 6.22 -10.80
N SER A 123 14.41 4.96 -10.49
CA SER A 123 13.20 4.27 -10.95
C SER A 123 11.88 4.97 -10.61
N ASN A 124 11.88 5.86 -9.60
CA ASN A 124 10.69 6.57 -9.12
C ASN A 124 10.56 8.01 -9.65
N TYR A 125 11.51 8.48 -10.46
CA TYR A 125 11.42 9.83 -11.06
C TYR A 125 10.46 9.81 -12.24
N GLY A 126 9.27 10.39 -12.05
CA GLY A 126 8.23 10.46 -13.08
C GLY A 126 8.56 11.42 -14.22
N SER A 127 9.41 12.42 -13.97
CA SER A 127 9.83 13.40 -14.98
C SER A 127 11.27 13.87 -14.77
N MET A 128 12.05 13.92 -15.85
CA MET A 128 13.43 14.41 -15.85
C MET A 128 13.69 15.36 -17.03
N GLU A 129 14.54 16.35 -16.80
CA GLU A 129 14.96 17.35 -17.79
C GLU A 129 16.44 17.21 -18.09
N VAL A 130 16.78 16.99 -19.36
CA VAL A 130 18.17 16.79 -19.79
C VAL A 130 18.85 18.13 -20.04
N VAL A 131 20.06 18.29 -19.50
CA VAL A 131 20.92 19.45 -19.74
C VAL A 131 22.26 18.99 -20.29
N THR A 132 22.77 19.68 -21.32
CA THR A 132 24.06 19.36 -21.95
C THR A 132 25.06 20.52 -21.98
N THR A 133 24.61 21.75 -21.77
CA THR A 133 25.46 22.96 -21.78
C THR A 133 25.18 23.87 -20.58
N ALA A 134 26.11 24.77 -20.26
CA ALA A 134 25.92 25.73 -19.17
C ALA A 134 24.77 26.72 -19.46
N ASP A 135 24.62 27.17 -20.71
CA ASP A 135 23.52 28.05 -21.10
C ASP A 135 22.15 27.35 -21.04
N GLU A 136 22.10 26.03 -21.29
CA GLU A 136 20.91 25.23 -21.03
C GLU A 136 20.64 25.09 -19.53
N ALA A 137 21.68 24.86 -18.72
CA ALA A 137 21.54 24.77 -17.26
C ALA A 137 20.90 26.04 -16.69
N GLU A 138 21.38 27.22 -17.10
CA GLU A 138 20.83 28.50 -16.64
C GLU A 138 19.37 28.68 -17.07
N ARG A 139 19.05 28.40 -18.34
CA ARG A 139 17.67 28.53 -18.87
C ARG A 139 16.69 27.57 -18.21
N VAL A 140 17.09 26.32 -17.97
CA VAL A 140 16.24 25.32 -17.31
C VAL A 140 15.95 25.75 -15.87
N VAL A 141 16.97 26.18 -15.13
CA VAL A 141 16.78 26.68 -13.76
C VAL A 141 15.85 27.90 -13.73
N GLU A 142 16.10 28.87 -14.61
CA GLU A 142 15.26 30.07 -14.70
C GLU A 142 13.80 29.72 -15.01
N SER A 143 13.57 28.84 -16.00
CA SER A 143 12.23 28.36 -16.36
C SER A 143 11.51 27.68 -15.19
N LYS A 144 12.21 26.77 -14.48
CA LYS A 144 11.63 26.04 -13.35
C LYS A 144 11.25 26.96 -12.20
N LEU A 145 12.07 27.95 -11.89
CA LEU A 145 11.83 28.86 -10.78
C LEU A 145 10.77 29.92 -11.12
N THR A 146 10.81 30.49 -12.32
CA THR A 146 9.93 31.61 -12.72
C THR A 146 8.58 31.15 -13.25
N SER A 147 8.58 30.14 -14.13
CA SER A 147 7.37 29.69 -14.84
C SER A 147 6.68 28.58 -14.08
N SER A 148 7.43 27.58 -13.62
CA SER A 148 6.89 26.42 -12.91
C SER A 148 6.76 26.61 -11.38
N ARG A 149 7.32 27.70 -10.85
CA ARG A 149 7.34 28.00 -9.40
C ARG A 149 7.88 26.83 -8.56
N ALA A 150 8.96 26.21 -9.00
CA ALA A 150 9.68 25.22 -8.19
C ALA A 150 10.25 25.89 -6.92
N ASP A 151 10.15 25.18 -5.79
CA ASP A 151 10.63 25.66 -4.49
C ASP A 151 12.14 25.43 -4.33
N PHE A 152 12.63 24.34 -4.94
CA PHE A 152 14.04 23.93 -4.96
C PHE A 152 14.41 23.37 -6.33
N ILE A 153 15.71 23.19 -6.60
CA ILE A 153 16.20 22.56 -7.82
C ILE A 153 16.85 21.21 -7.48
N LYS A 154 16.30 20.11 -8.00
CA LYS A 154 16.86 18.76 -7.84
C LYS A 154 17.73 18.40 -9.06
N VAL A 155 18.95 17.93 -8.81
CA VAL A 155 19.91 17.55 -9.85
C VAL A 155 20.47 16.16 -9.57
N ILE A 156 20.56 15.31 -10.59
CA ILE A 156 21.21 14.01 -10.50
C ILE A 156 22.72 14.16 -10.66
N VAL A 157 23.46 13.84 -9.60
CA VAL A 157 24.94 13.97 -9.54
C VAL A 157 25.64 12.63 -9.81
N ASP A 158 24.95 11.52 -9.58
CA ASP A 158 25.47 10.16 -9.79
C ASP A 158 26.07 9.95 -11.17
N GLN A 159 27.16 9.17 -11.19
CA GLN A 159 27.99 8.93 -12.36
C GLN A 159 27.74 7.53 -12.97
N PRO A 160 27.85 7.38 -14.30
CA PRO A 160 28.15 8.43 -15.28
C PRO A 160 27.00 9.44 -15.45
N GLY A 161 27.34 10.73 -15.42
CA GLY A 161 26.34 11.80 -15.36
C GLY A 161 26.89 13.17 -15.73
N LEU A 162 26.33 14.22 -15.10
CA LEU A 162 26.75 15.59 -15.36
C LEU A 162 28.18 15.81 -14.86
N ASN A 163 28.97 16.57 -15.63
CA ASN A 163 30.32 16.94 -15.21
C ASN A 163 30.31 18.10 -14.21
N ALA A 164 31.43 18.30 -13.51
CA ALA A 164 31.58 19.32 -12.47
C ALA A 164 31.24 20.75 -12.93
N ASN A 165 31.52 21.10 -14.20
CA ASN A 165 31.23 22.43 -14.74
C ASN A 165 29.73 22.68 -14.86
N LEU A 166 28.97 21.68 -15.34
CA LEU A 166 27.51 21.77 -15.45
C LEU A 166 26.85 21.76 -14.07
N LEU A 167 27.32 20.90 -13.15
CA LEU A 167 26.83 20.88 -11.77
C LEU A 167 27.01 22.25 -11.09
N SER A 168 28.20 22.84 -11.20
CA SER A 168 28.47 24.18 -10.65
C SER A 168 27.64 25.28 -11.33
N ALA A 169 27.37 25.16 -12.63
CA ALA A 169 26.52 26.11 -13.35
C ALA A 169 25.06 26.05 -12.86
N LEU A 170 24.52 24.85 -12.65
CA LEU A 170 23.17 24.64 -12.10
C LEU A 170 23.04 25.21 -10.69
N VAL A 171 24.02 24.94 -9.81
CA VAL A 171 24.05 25.49 -8.44
C VAL A 171 24.11 27.02 -8.47
N ARG A 172 25.04 27.61 -9.22
CA ARG A 172 25.15 29.08 -9.35
C ARG A 172 23.86 29.69 -9.87
N ALA A 173 23.26 29.11 -10.92
CA ALA A 173 21.99 29.58 -11.45
C ALA A 173 20.89 29.55 -10.38
N THR A 174 20.82 28.47 -9.59
CA THR A 174 19.83 28.31 -8.51
C THR A 174 20.03 29.37 -7.41
N HIS A 175 21.28 29.58 -6.98
CA HIS A 175 21.63 30.56 -5.96
C HIS A 175 21.40 32.01 -6.39
N ARG A 176 21.52 32.35 -7.68
CA ARG A 176 21.17 33.70 -8.19
C ARG A 176 19.70 34.07 -7.94
N HIS A 177 18.82 33.08 -7.80
CA HIS A 177 17.41 33.28 -7.46
C HIS A 177 17.13 33.13 -5.94
N GLY A 178 18.16 32.95 -5.11
CA GLY A 178 18.01 32.78 -3.66
C GLY A 178 17.31 31.46 -3.27
N LYS A 179 17.42 30.43 -4.12
CA LYS A 179 16.83 29.10 -3.90
C LYS A 179 17.90 28.08 -3.56
N LEU A 180 17.49 26.94 -2.97
CA LEU A 180 18.40 25.85 -2.62
C LEU A 180 18.47 24.79 -3.72
N ALA A 181 19.66 24.22 -3.91
CA ALA A 181 19.94 23.11 -4.80
C ALA A 181 20.07 21.79 -4.03
N ILE A 182 19.37 20.76 -4.49
CA ILE A 182 19.33 19.42 -3.92
C ILE A 182 20.04 18.44 -4.87
N ALA A 183 21.07 17.74 -4.40
CA ALA A 183 21.76 16.71 -5.14
C ALA A 183 21.09 15.34 -4.96
N HIS A 184 20.95 14.56 -6.03
CA HIS A 184 20.82 13.10 -5.98
C HIS A 184 22.21 12.47 -6.04
N ALA A 185 22.69 11.88 -4.95
CA ALA A 185 24.06 11.36 -4.84
C ALA A 185 24.11 10.02 -4.08
N ALA A 186 23.62 8.93 -4.67
CA ALA A 186 23.67 7.61 -4.02
C ALA A 186 25.08 6.96 -4.03
N GLN A 187 26.07 7.63 -4.62
CA GLN A 187 27.46 7.19 -4.67
C GLN A 187 28.38 8.08 -3.81
N SER A 188 29.43 7.50 -3.24
CA SER A 188 30.41 8.23 -2.43
C SER A 188 31.18 9.27 -3.24
N SER A 189 31.55 8.95 -4.48
CA SER A 189 32.20 9.91 -5.39
C SER A 189 31.28 11.09 -5.73
N SER A 190 29.99 10.84 -5.86
CA SER A 190 28.96 11.86 -6.11
C SER A 190 28.75 12.79 -4.92
N TYR A 191 28.94 12.30 -3.69
CA TYR A 191 28.97 13.16 -2.50
C TYR A 191 30.07 14.20 -2.60
N THR A 192 31.29 13.79 -2.98
CA THR A 192 32.41 14.72 -3.20
C THR A 192 32.09 15.74 -4.29
N LEU A 193 31.57 15.29 -5.43
CA LEU A 193 31.17 16.17 -6.53
C LEU A 193 30.08 17.17 -6.12
N ALA A 194 29.07 16.74 -5.36
CA ALA A 194 27.99 17.59 -4.89
C ALA A 194 28.50 18.67 -3.92
N VAL A 195 29.36 18.29 -2.97
CA VAL A 195 29.97 19.23 -2.02
C VAL A 195 30.85 20.24 -2.76
N ASP A 196 31.65 19.79 -3.72
CA ASP A 196 32.56 20.66 -4.47
C ASP A 196 31.81 21.62 -5.41
N ALA A 197 30.70 21.17 -6.00
CA ALA A 197 29.82 22.01 -6.82
C ALA A 197 28.99 23.03 -6.00
N GLY A 198 28.89 22.84 -4.68
CA GLY A 198 28.22 23.79 -3.77
C GLY A 198 26.73 23.52 -3.54
N PHE A 199 26.28 22.27 -3.62
CA PHE A 199 24.90 21.91 -3.29
C PHE A 199 24.57 22.14 -1.80
N ASP A 200 23.32 22.51 -1.52
CA ASP A 200 22.84 22.84 -0.18
C ASP A 200 22.30 21.62 0.55
N VAL A 201 21.75 20.64 -0.18
CA VAL A 201 21.16 19.42 0.37
C VAL A 201 21.56 18.19 -0.45
N LEU A 202 21.94 17.10 0.21
CA LEU A 202 22.34 15.83 -0.42
C LEU A 202 21.36 14.72 -0.01
N SER A 203 20.93 13.93 -0.99
CA SER A 203 20.02 12.80 -0.80
C SER A 203 20.19 11.78 -1.92
N PRO A 204 20.12 10.46 -1.73
CA PRO A 204 20.15 9.77 -0.44
C PRO A 204 21.58 9.78 0.14
N VAL A 205 21.87 8.98 1.17
CA VAL A 205 23.26 8.66 1.57
C VAL A 205 23.88 7.59 0.65
N PRO A 206 25.22 7.51 0.56
CA PRO A 206 25.88 6.56 -0.34
C PRO A 206 25.63 5.10 0.03
N ILE A 207 25.58 4.25 -0.99
CA ILE A 207 25.44 2.79 -0.86
C ILE A 207 26.62 2.02 -1.43
N ASP A 208 27.62 2.68 -2.01
CA ASP A 208 28.74 2.04 -2.73
C ASP A 208 30.10 2.26 -2.05
N GLY A 209 30.14 2.99 -0.95
CA GLY A 209 31.38 3.28 -0.24
C GLY A 209 31.24 4.31 0.88
N ASP A 210 32.35 4.48 1.59
CA ASP A 210 32.48 5.43 2.69
C ASP A 210 32.61 6.88 2.21
N ILE A 211 32.01 7.83 2.94
CA ILE A 211 32.27 9.27 2.74
C ILE A 211 33.62 9.63 3.36
N GLU A 212 34.50 10.25 2.57
CA GLU A 212 35.80 10.72 3.05
C GLU A 212 35.67 11.75 4.18
N SER A 213 36.58 11.69 5.16
CA SER A 213 36.54 12.59 6.33
C SER A 213 36.63 14.07 5.96
N GLY A 214 37.41 14.40 4.92
CA GLY A 214 37.52 15.77 4.41
C GLY A 214 36.21 16.27 3.78
N VAL A 215 35.40 15.38 3.20
CA VAL A 215 34.07 15.71 2.65
C VAL A 215 33.08 15.94 3.78
N VAL A 216 33.07 15.07 4.80
CA VAL A 216 32.25 15.23 6.01
C VAL A 216 32.53 16.57 6.71
N ALA A 217 33.80 16.94 6.86
CA ALA A 217 34.18 18.22 7.46
C ALA A 217 33.61 19.42 6.67
N ARG A 218 33.68 19.38 5.33
CA ARG A 218 33.11 20.42 4.48
C ARG A 218 31.58 20.47 4.53
N ILE A 219 30.91 19.33 4.67
CA ILE A 219 29.45 19.27 4.85
C ILE A 219 29.05 20.03 6.12
N VAL A 220 29.74 19.78 7.23
CA VAL A 220 29.47 20.45 8.52
C VAL A 220 29.82 21.93 8.47
N GLU A 221 31.01 22.27 7.98
CA GLU A 221 31.49 23.65 7.88
C GLU A 221 30.56 24.54 7.05
N ARG A 222 30.01 23.98 5.96
CA ARG A 222 29.11 24.71 5.05
C ARG A 222 27.63 24.60 5.43
N GLY A 223 27.28 23.82 6.45
CA GLY A 223 25.90 23.60 6.87
C GLY A 223 25.04 22.88 5.83
N ILE A 224 25.63 21.96 5.06
CA ILE A 224 24.94 21.19 4.02
C ILE A 224 23.98 20.19 4.70
N GLY A 225 22.72 20.20 4.31
CA GLY A 225 21.69 19.30 4.82
C GLY A 225 21.77 17.91 4.19
N ILE A 226 21.51 16.86 4.98
CA ILE A 226 21.53 15.47 4.52
C ILE A 226 20.13 14.86 4.69
N ILE A 227 19.59 14.26 3.63
CA ILE A 227 18.35 13.47 3.68
C ILE A 227 18.70 12.00 3.37
N PRO A 228 18.85 11.13 4.38
CA PRO A 228 19.37 9.79 4.18
C PRO A 228 18.49 8.86 3.35
N THR A 229 17.18 8.84 3.61
CA THR A 229 16.21 7.93 2.96
C THR A 229 16.52 6.45 3.18
N LEU A 230 16.96 6.09 4.39
CA LEU A 230 17.35 4.72 4.75
C LEU A 230 16.24 3.70 4.43
N ARG A 231 14.96 4.08 4.59
CA ARG A 231 13.83 3.21 4.30
C ARG A 231 13.75 2.85 2.81
N PHE A 232 13.89 3.84 1.93
CA PHE A 232 13.93 3.62 0.48
C PHE A 232 15.15 2.81 0.06
N LEU A 233 16.33 3.14 0.59
CA LEU A 233 17.55 2.38 0.32
C LEU A 233 17.42 0.91 0.75
N GLN A 234 16.82 0.66 1.92
CA GLN A 234 16.58 -0.69 2.42
C GLN A 234 15.66 -1.50 1.50
N GLN A 235 14.61 -0.89 0.97
CA GLN A 235 13.67 -1.54 0.05
C GLN A 235 14.29 -1.77 -1.34
N GLY A 236 15.10 -0.84 -1.84
CA GLY A 236 15.72 -0.93 -3.17
C GLY A 236 16.94 -1.86 -3.24
N MET A 237 17.63 -2.06 -2.12
CA MET A 237 18.90 -2.79 -2.07
C MET A 237 18.88 -4.17 -2.75
N PRO A 238 17.87 -5.05 -2.54
CA PRO A 238 17.84 -6.36 -3.19
C PRO A 238 17.88 -6.28 -4.71
N LEU A 239 17.21 -5.28 -5.31
CA LEU A 239 17.16 -5.09 -6.76
C LEU A 239 18.45 -4.45 -7.31
N TRP A 240 19.03 -3.52 -6.56
CA TRP A 240 20.22 -2.80 -7.01
C TRP A 240 21.49 -3.64 -6.90
N LYS A 241 21.56 -4.56 -5.92
CA LYS A 241 22.66 -5.55 -5.80
C LYS A 241 22.79 -6.47 -7.01
N ILE A 242 21.70 -6.69 -7.76
CA ILE A 242 21.72 -7.45 -9.02
C ILE A 242 22.56 -6.72 -10.09
N HIS A 243 22.50 -5.38 -10.09
CA HIS A 243 23.20 -4.55 -11.07
C HIS A 243 24.63 -4.24 -10.65
N ASN A 244 24.85 -4.00 -9.36
CA ASN A 244 26.17 -3.78 -8.79
C ASN A 244 26.30 -4.51 -7.44
N PRO A 245 27.03 -5.64 -7.38
CA PRO A 245 27.22 -6.41 -6.15
C PRO A 245 27.91 -5.64 -5.01
N GLU A 246 28.65 -4.58 -5.33
CA GLU A 246 29.35 -3.74 -4.35
C GLU A 246 28.41 -2.81 -3.58
N TYR A 247 27.18 -2.62 -4.04
CA TYR A 247 26.20 -1.85 -3.30
C TYR A 247 25.86 -2.55 -2.00
N ASP A 248 25.94 -1.85 -0.88
CA ASP A 248 25.57 -2.38 0.42
C ASP A 248 24.92 -1.36 1.34
N LEU A 249 23.88 -1.80 2.04
CA LEU A 249 23.13 -0.95 2.96
C LEU A 249 23.99 -0.53 4.17
N SER A 250 25.01 -1.32 4.50
CA SER A 250 25.94 -1.01 5.60
C SER A 250 26.65 0.33 5.40
N PHE A 251 26.97 0.72 4.17
CA PHE A 251 27.55 2.04 3.85
C PHE A 251 26.59 3.17 4.17
N ALA A 252 25.30 3.01 3.87
CA ALA A 252 24.29 4.03 4.19
C ALA A 252 24.16 4.27 5.70
N PHE A 253 24.11 3.20 6.51
CA PHE A 253 24.10 3.31 7.97
C PHE A 253 25.40 3.92 8.52
N ALA A 254 26.55 3.54 7.98
CA ALA A 254 27.84 4.10 8.37
C ALA A 254 27.95 5.59 8.01
N ALA A 255 27.44 6.00 6.84
CA ALA A 255 27.39 7.38 6.41
C ALA A 255 26.53 8.25 7.34
N VAL A 256 25.30 7.82 7.64
CA VAL A 256 24.41 8.52 8.60
C VAL A 256 25.11 8.70 9.93
N LYS A 257 25.72 7.64 10.45
CA LYS A 257 26.43 7.71 11.72
C LYS A 257 27.60 8.71 11.67
N ARG A 258 28.46 8.61 10.65
CA ARG A 258 29.63 9.49 10.51
C ARG A 258 29.23 10.96 10.41
N LEU A 259 28.19 11.25 9.64
CA LEU A 259 27.63 12.60 9.48
C LEU A 259 27.03 13.11 10.80
N TYR A 260 26.24 12.27 11.50
CA TYR A 260 25.66 12.61 12.80
C TYR A 260 26.73 12.88 13.86
N ASP A 261 27.72 12.00 13.99
CA ASP A 261 28.83 12.15 14.95
C ASP A 261 29.64 13.43 14.70
N ALA A 262 29.76 13.84 13.44
CA ALA A 262 30.46 15.06 13.04
C ALA A 262 29.62 16.34 13.24
N GLY A 263 28.34 16.21 13.58
CA GLY A 263 27.42 17.34 13.79
C GLY A 263 26.76 17.87 12.51
N ALA A 264 26.65 17.05 11.46
CA ALA A 264 25.92 17.43 10.25
C ALA A 264 24.41 17.56 10.49
N ILE A 265 23.75 18.39 9.68
CA ILE A 265 22.30 18.56 9.72
C ILE A 265 21.65 17.37 9.00
N ILE A 266 20.86 16.57 9.74
CA ILE A 266 20.15 15.41 9.19
C ILE A 266 18.65 15.69 9.21
N CYS A 267 18.02 15.60 8.04
CA CYS A 267 16.60 15.76 7.83
C CYS A 267 15.96 14.41 7.49
N ALA A 268 14.82 14.10 8.10
CA ALA A 268 14.07 12.90 7.75
C ALA A 268 13.39 13.08 6.39
N GLY A 269 13.55 12.08 5.53
CA GLY A 269 12.88 12.01 4.24
C GLY A 269 12.87 10.57 3.75
N THR A 270 11.80 10.16 3.08
CA THR A 270 11.45 8.75 2.96
C THR A 270 11.62 8.18 1.56
N SER A 271 11.57 9.03 0.54
CA SER A 271 11.22 8.68 -0.84
C SER A 271 9.95 7.81 -0.89
N ALA A 272 8.95 8.15 -0.07
CA ALA A 272 7.64 7.51 -0.08
C ALA A 272 7.01 7.59 -1.47
N ASN A 273 6.45 6.47 -1.93
CA ASN A 273 6.05 6.25 -3.31
C ASN A 273 5.05 5.08 -3.40
N THR A 274 4.35 4.97 -4.54
CA THR A 274 3.45 3.84 -4.86
C THR A 274 4.06 2.84 -5.84
N SER A 275 5.38 2.87 -6.06
CA SER A 275 6.07 1.95 -6.96
C SER A 275 5.92 0.52 -6.50
N ARG A 276 5.62 -0.39 -7.43
CA ARG A 276 5.45 -1.83 -7.15
C ARG A 276 6.76 -2.58 -6.96
N LEU A 277 7.88 -1.98 -7.38
CA LEU A 277 9.21 -2.58 -7.23
C LEU A 277 9.87 -2.18 -5.90
N ILE A 278 9.71 -0.94 -5.47
CA ILE A 278 10.34 -0.38 -4.26
C ILE A 278 9.32 0.47 -3.50
N THR A 279 8.38 -0.17 -2.80
CA THR A 279 7.29 0.53 -2.12
C THR A 279 7.72 1.11 -0.78
N VAL A 280 7.45 2.40 -0.57
CA VAL A 280 7.57 3.05 0.74
C VAL A 280 6.27 3.81 1.02
N PRO A 281 5.46 3.43 2.02
CA PRO A 281 4.14 4.03 2.23
C PRO A 281 4.22 5.48 2.70
N PHE A 282 3.37 6.35 2.16
CA PHE A 282 3.22 7.73 2.63
C PHE A 282 2.72 7.79 4.08
N GLY A 283 3.18 8.77 4.86
CA GLY A 283 2.86 8.91 6.28
C GLY A 283 3.64 7.93 7.15
N GLN A 284 3.29 6.63 7.12
CA GLN A 284 3.95 5.59 7.91
C GLN A 284 5.46 5.49 7.62
N GLY A 285 5.86 5.64 6.34
CA GLY A 285 7.27 5.58 5.95
C GLY A 285 8.15 6.61 6.66
N LEU A 286 7.61 7.75 7.09
CA LEU A 286 8.37 8.76 7.84
C LEU A 286 8.67 8.28 9.26
N HIS A 287 7.70 7.62 9.90
CA HIS A 287 7.92 6.99 11.21
C HIS A 287 8.93 5.85 11.12
N ASP A 288 8.88 5.05 10.05
CA ASP A 288 9.86 4.00 9.77
C ASP A 288 11.27 4.60 9.57
N GLU A 289 11.40 5.68 8.80
CA GLU A 289 12.68 6.39 8.60
C GLU A 289 13.23 6.92 9.92
N LEU A 290 12.41 7.57 10.74
CA LEU A 290 12.82 8.05 12.07
C LEU A 290 13.29 6.92 12.98
N GLN A 291 12.66 5.74 12.90
CA GLN A 291 13.10 4.54 13.62
C GLN A 291 14.46 4.03 13.10
N LEU A 292 14.68 4.04 11.78
CA LEU A 292 15.96 3.63 11.18
C LEU A 292 17.10 4.60 11.52
N LEU A 293 16.84 5.92 11.51
CA LEU A 293 17.81 6.92 11.94
C LEU A 293 18.18 6.74 13.42
N THR A 294 17.18 6.46 14.26
CA THR A 294 17.41 6.14 15.67
C THR A 294 18.27 4.88 15.83
N THR A 295 17.99 3.83 15.04
CA THR A 295 18.74 2.56 15.03
C THR A 295 20.20 2.77 14.59
N ALA A 296 20.42 3.56 13.53
CA ALA A 296 21.74 3.91 13.01
C ALA A 296 22.62 4.58 14.07
N VAL A 297 22.01 5.41 14.92
CA VAL A 297 22.69 6.13 16.01
C VAL A 297 22.78 5.29 17.30
N GLN A 298 21.80 4.43 17.60
CA GLN A 298 21.73 3.64 18.83
C GLN A 298 22.62 2.40 18.86
N HIS A 299 22.80 1.69 17.72
CA HIS A 299 23.54 0.42 17.68
C HIS A 299 25.02 0.50 18.13
N MET A 300 25.57 1.70 18.35
CA MET A 300 26.95 1.92 18.83
C MET A 300 27.07 2.53 20.23
N ARG A 301 25.97 2.96 20.89
CA ARG A 301 26.01 3.33 22.33
C ARG A 301 26.30 2.13 23.24
N ARG A 302 26.23 0.90 22.73
CA ARG A 302 26.69 -0.31 23.44
C ARG A 302 28.22 -0.46 23.52
N ALA A 303 29.02 0.40 22.87
CA ALA A 303 30.49 0.33 22.91
C ALA A 303 31.19 1.37 23.81
N LYS A 304 30.48 2.35 24.39
CA LYS A 304 31.00 3.24 25.44
C LYS A 304 29.84 3.80 26.26
N GLY A 305 29.88 3.58 27.58
CA GLY A 305 29.21 4.41 28.59
C GLY A 305 27.68 4.46 28.49
N LEU A 306 27.03 3.56 29.20
CA LEU A 306 25.59 3.35 29.24
C LEU A 306 24.87 4.39 30.12
N ASP A 307 25.04 5.67 29.83
CA ASP A 307 24.35 6.75 30.51
C ASP A 307 23.40 7.44 29.53
N ASN A 308 22.09 7.37 29.81
CA ASN A 308 21.01 8.24 29.29
C ASN A 308 20.06 7.75 28.17
N ILE A 309 19.66 6.48 28.05
CA ILE A 309 18.54 6.14 27.12
C ILE A 309 17.39 5.29 27.70
N ILE A 310 17.52 4.58 28.83
CA ILE A 310 16.43 3.70 29.32
C ILE A 310 15.40 4.32 30.29
N PRO A 311 15.61 5.44 31.01
CA PRO A 311 14.58 5.92 31.94
C PRO A 311 13.24 6.38 31.33
N SER A 312 13.12 6.57 30.01
CA SER A 312 11.96 7.24 29.40
C SER A 312 10.95 6.33 28.67
N LEU A 313 11.11 5.01 28.67
CA LEU A 313 10.23 4.11 27.88
C LEU A 313 9.43 3.06 28.67
N CYS A 314 9.72 2.80 29.96
CA CYS A 314 9.10 1.66 30.66
C CYS A 314 8.62 1.88 32.11
N SER A 315 8.51 3.11 32.63
CA SER A 315 8.21 3.30 34.07
C SER A 315 6.97 4.14 34.41
N HIS A 316 5.99 4.32 33.50
CA HIS A 316 4.80 5.13 33.81
C HIS A 316 3.68 4.35 34.53
N PRO A 317 3.19 4.81 35.70
CA PRO A 317 2.19 4.14 36.55
C PRO A 317 0.83 3.85 35.89
N ARG A 318 0.52 4.44 34.72
CA ARG A 318 -0.75 4.17 34.00
C ARG A 318 -0.75 2.85 33.24
N VAL A 319 0.43 2.33 32.86
CA VAL A 319 0.56 0.97 32.30
C VAL A 319 0.35 -0.08 33.41
N GLU A 320 0.64 0.27 34.67
CA GLU A 320 0.22 -0.50 35.84
C GLU A 320 -1.25 -0.28 36.23
N GLN A 321 -1.79 0.94 36.17
CA GLN A 321 -3.19 1.21 36.56
C GLN A 321 -4.22 0.63 35.58
N TYR A 322 -3.92 0.57 34.28
CA TYR A 322 -4.79 -0.13 33.32
C TYR A 322 -4.88 -1.65 33.60
N ARG A 323 -3.82 -2.25 34.20
CA ARG A 323 -3.78 -3.65 34.66
C ARG A 323 -4.54 -3.90 35.98
N LEU A 324 -4.93 -2.84 36.69
CA LEU A 324 -5.58 -2.93 38.01
C LEU A 324 -7.10 -2.67 37.97
N LEU A 325 -7.67 -2.30 36.80
CA LEU A 325 -9.11 -2.08 36.64
C LEU A 325 -9.86 -3.41 36.40
N SER A 326 -11.07 -3.52 36.97
CA SER A 326 -11.91 -4.70 36.70
C SER A 326 -12.51 -4.64 35.29
N ALA A 327 -12.77 -5.80 34.71
CA ALA A 327 -13.22 -5.94 33.31
C ALA A 327 -14.52 -5.17 32.97
N GLU A 328 -15.29 -4.76 33.98
CA GLU A 328 -16.54 -4.02 33.82
C GLU A 328 -16.32 -2.50 33.70
N GLN A 329 -15.32 -1.94 34.38
CA GLN A 329 -14.97 -0.51 34.29
C GLN A 329 -14.33 -0.16 32.94
N GLN A 330 -13.63 -1.12 32.34
CA GLN A 330 -13.04 -0.97 31.01
C GLN A 330 -14.10 -0.89 29.89
N ARG A 331 -15.34 -1.35 30.13
CA ARG A 331 -16.41 -1.39 29.11
C ARG A 331 -17.29 -0.14 29.05
N ASN A 332 -17.42 0.63 30.13
CA ASN A 332 -18.32 1.80 30.19
C ASN A 332 -17.72 3.10 29.64
N TRP A 333 -16.46 3.10 29.22
CA TRP A 333 -15.75 4.33 28.82
C TRP A 333 -16.04 4.80 27.36
N MET A 334 -17.06 4.24 26.68
CA MET A 334 -17.27 4.41 25.22
C MET A 334 -18.75 4.53 24.72
N LYS A 335 -19.69 5.22 25.39
CA LYS A 335 -21.03 5.48 24.78
C LYS A 335 -21.55 6.94 24.93
N ASP A 336 -22.26 7.37 23.87
CA ASP A 336 -22.55 8.71 23.26
C ASP A 336 -23.99 9.27 23.57
N PRO A 337 -24.47 10.52 23.21
CA PRO A 337 -25.15 10.78 21.88
C PRO A 337 -25.42 12.24 21.33
N ASP A 338 -25.48 12.37 19.98
CA ASP A 338 -26.34 13.13 19.00
C ASP A 338 -26.79 14.63 19.08
N ALA A 339 -26.70 15.37 17.94
CA ALA A 339 -27.75 16.29 17.42
C ALA A 339 -27.57 16.77 15.94
N LEU A 340 -28.37 16.24 15.00
CA LEU A 340 -29.12 17.00 13.97
C LEU A 340 -30.16 16.10 13.24
N GLY A 341 -31.44 16.33 13.52
CA GLY A 341 -32.51 16.30 12.50
C GLY A 341 -33.11 14.97 12.03
N HIS A 342 -33.70 14.21 12.94
CA HIS A 342 -34.84 13.28 12.78
C HIS A 342 -35.21 12.76 11.38
N ILE A 343 -34.66 11.60 11.05
CA ILE A 343 -35.49 10.41 10.80
C ILE A 343 -35.43 9.63 12.11
N SER A 344 -36.58 9.19 12.66
CA SER A 344 -36.58 8.51 13.97
C SER A 344 -35.61 7.34 13.96
N SER A 345 -34.63 7.36 14.88
CA SER A 345 -33.61 6.34 15.05
C SER A 345 -34.21 4.93 15.15
N GLU A 346 -35.39 4.78 15.76
CA GLU A 346 -36.14 3.51 15.81
C GLU A 346 -36.61 2.96 14.45
N GLN A 347 -36.64 3.76 13.38
CA GLN A 347 -36.98 3.29 12.03
C GLN A 347 -35.77 3.09 11.11
N LEU A 348 -34.60 3.67 11.44
CA LEU A 348 -33.36 3.46 10.69
C LEU A 348 -32.44 2.40 11.33
N SER A 349 -32.35 2.35 12.67
CA SER A 349 -31.63 1.29 13.40
C SER A 349 -32.26 -0.08 13.15
N ASN A 350 -33.60 -0.12 13.06
CA ASN A 350 -34.34 -1.32 12.68
C ASN A 350 -34.13 -1.74 11.21
N ARG A 351 -33.48 -0.93 10.35
CA ARG A 351 -33.20 -1.28 8.95
C ARG A 351 -31.73 -1.54 8.63
N THR A 352 -30.76 -1.07 9.41
CA THR A 352 -29.32 -1.27 9.11
C THR A 352 -28.55 -2.12 10.11
N GLU A 353 -28.96 -2.23 11.38
CA GLU A 353 -28.28 -3.12 12.35
C GLU A 353 -28.67 -4.60 12.18
N HIS A 354 -29.83 -4.90 11.58
CA HIS A 354 -30.35 -6.26 11.47
C HIS A 354 -29.99 -7.03 10.19
N VAL A 355 -29.18 -6.51 9.28
CA VAL A 355 -29.06 -7.10 7.92
C VAL A 355 -27.82 -7.99 7.68
N TYR A 356 -26.77 -8.00 8.51
CA TYR A 356 -25.56 -8.79 8.17
C TYR A 356 -24.81 -9.45 9.35
N LEU A 357 -25.51 -9.83 10.44
CA LEU A 357 -24.92 -10.76 11.41
C LEU A 357 -25.06 -12.19 10.90
N LEU A 358 -23.96 -12.82 10.52
CA LEU A 358 -23.93 -14.20 10.05
C LEU A 358 -23.56 -15.14 11.20
N PRO A 359 -24.14 -16.35 11.28
CA PRO A 359 -23.80 -17.35 12.29
C PRO A 359 -22.47 -18.07 11.95
N VAL A 360 -21.39 -17.31 11.80
CA VAL A 360 -20.06 -17.79 11.37
C VAL A 360 -19.40 -18.71 12.41
N SER A 361 -19.72 -18.55 13.68
CA SER A 361 -19.30 -19.38 14.82
C SER A 361 -19.68 -20.85 14.65
N GLN A 362 -20.71 -21.13 13.85
CA GLN A 362 -21.09 -22.50 13.51
C GLN A 362 -20.10 -23.17 12.54
N TRP A 363 -19.20 -22.41 11.93
CA TRP A 363 -18.26 -22.83 10.89
C TRP A 363 -16.78 -22.76 11.32
N THR A 364 -16.51 -22.36 12.57
CA THR A 364 -15.15 -22.34 13.13
C THR A 364 -15.17 -22.73 14.60
N THR A 365 -14.15 -23.48 15.02
CA THR A 365 -13.94 -23.82 16.43
C THR A 365 -13.15 -22.76 17.20
N ILE A 366 -12.61 -21.76 16.50
CA ILE A 366 -11.65 -20.80 17.04
C ILE A 366 -12.32 -19.69 17.85
N SER A 367 -13.51 -19.25 17.43
CA SER A 367 -14.26 -18.20 18.12
C SER A 367 -15.76 -18.44 18.06
N GLN A 368 -16.48 -18.05 19.11
CA GLN A 368 -17.94 -18.08 19.19
C GLN A 368 -18.57 -16.69 19.02
N ASP A 369 -17.75 -15.66 18.72
CA ASP A 369 -18.20 -14.29 18.56
C ASP A 369 -18.62 -14.01 17.10
N ASP A 370 -19.89 -14.27 16.79
CA ASP A 370 -20.46 -14.00 15.47
C ASP A 370 -20.36 -12.54 15.04
N THR A 371 -20.30 -11.60 15.99
CA THR A 371 -20.17 -10.17 15.67
C THR A 371 -18.78 -9.89 15.11
N TRP A 372 -17.75 -10.40 15.77
CA TRP A 372 -16.37 -10.26 15.32
C TRP A 372 -16.08 -11.06 14.05
N LEU A 373 -16.60 -12.29 13.97
CA LEU A 373 -16.42 -13.12 12.78
C LEU A 373 -17.13 -12.51 11.55
N SER A 374 -18.35 -11.98 11.73
CA SER A 374 -19.04 -11.24 10.66
C SER A 374 -18.31 -9.95 10.29
N HIS A 375 -17.68 -9.28 11.26
CA HIS A 375 -16.80 -8.13 10.99
C HIS A 375 -15.62 -8.51 10.10
N LEU A 376 -14.92 -9.61 10.38
CA LEU A 376 -13.81 -10.09 9.54
C LEU A 376 -14.26 -10.44 8.12
N LEU A 377 -15.40 -11.11 7.97
CA LEU A 377 -15.98 -11.37 6.64
C LEU A 377 -16.34 -10.06 5.92
N ARG A 378 -16.85 -9.05 6.62
CA ARG A 378 -17.16 -7.76 6.02
C ARG A 378 -15.91 -7.03 5.57
N LEU A 379 -14.83 -7.09 6.34
CA LEU A 379 -13.53 -6.54 5.93
C LEU A 379 -13.00 -7.21 4.66
N PHE A 380 -13.08 -8.55 4.59
CA PHE A 380 -12.75 -9.30 3.38
C PHE A 380 -13.46 -8.74 2.16
N TRP A 381 -14.79 -8.60 2.23
CA TRP A 381 -15.59 -8.12 1.10
C TRP A 381 -15.39 -6.64 0.76
N THR A 382 -14.97 -5.84 1.73
CA THR A 382 -14.83 -4.40 1.54
C THR A 382 -13.47 -4.04 0.94
N TRP A 383 -12.41 -4.75 1.34
CA TRP A 383 -11.03 -4.34 1.03
C TRP A 383 -10.26 -5.32 0.15
N ASP A 384 -10.62 -6.61 0.14
CA ASP A 384 -9.95 -7.56 -0.74
C ASP A 384 -10.53 -7.51 -2.15
N THR A 385 -9.66 -7.30 -3.14
CA THR A 385 -10.05 -7.15 -4.54
C THR A 385 -9.69 -8.37 -5.39
N THR A 386 -9.00 -9.34 -4.82
CA THR A 386 -8.38 -10.45 -5.57
C THR A 386 -9.04 -11.79 -5.22
N LEU A 387 -9.07 -12.16 -3.94
CA LEU A 387 -9.67 -13.39 -3.45
C LEU A 387 -11.20 -13.31 -3.38
N THR A 388 -11.78 -12.12 -3.24
CA THR A 388 -13.23 -11.91 -3.29
C THR A 388 -13.84 -12.37 -4.63
N ARG A 389 -13.04 -12.44 -5.70
CA ARG A 389 -13.47 -12.94 -7.01
C ARG A 389 -13.69 -14.45 -7.05
N LEU A 390 -13.12 -15.16 -6.09
CA LEU A 390 -13.27 -16.59 -5.98
C LEU A 390 -14.57 -16.98 -5.27
N ILE A 391 -15.30 -16.04 -4.66
CA ILE A 391 -16.35 -16.37 -3.70
C ILE A 391 -17.56 -15.46 -3.94
N HIS A 392 -18.74 -16.04 -4.20
CA HIS A 392 -19.95 -15.27 -4.44
C HIS A 392 -20.60 -14.85 -3.11
N ARG A 393 -20.47 -13.57 -2.74
CA ARG A 393 -20.88 -13.01 -1.42
C ARG A 393 -22.26 -13.45 -0.96
N ASP A 394 -23.30 -13.21 -1.76
CA ASP A 394 -24.68 -13.44 -1.33
C ASP A 394 -25.01 -14.94 -1.25
N LEU A 395 -24.34 -15.76 -2.07
CA LEU A 395 -24.53 -17.21 -2.04
C LEU A 395 -23.84 -17.79 -0.80
N LEU A 396 -22.61 -17.35 -0.50
CA LEU A 396 -21.92 -17.75 0.72
C LEU A 396 -22.70 -17.31 1.96
N GLY A 397 -23.23 -16.08 1.98
CA GLY A 397 -24.08 -15.59 3.07
C GLY A 397 -25.33 -16.45 3.30
N ASP A 398 -26.02 -16.83 2.21
CA ASP A 398 -27.14 -17.77 2.28
C ASP A 398 -26.69 -19.13 2.84
N MET A 399 -25.57 -19.68 2.35
CA MET A 399 -25.05 -20.98 2.80
C MET A 399 -24.68 -20.98 4.28
N ILE A 400 -23.95 -19.94 4.75
CA ILE A 400 -23.59 -19.78 6.17
C ILE A 400 -24.85 -19.78 7.03
N SER A 401 -25.92 -19.13 6.58
CA SER A 401 -27.19 -18.99 7.29
C SER A 401 -28.05 -20.26 7.30
N THR A 402 -27.77 -21.23 6.42
CA THR A 402 -28.55 -22.48 6.34
C THR A 402 -28.18 -23.52 7.39
N ARG A 403 -26.97 -23.46 7.97
CA ARG A 403 -26.52 -24.43 8.97
C ARG A 403 -27.36 -24.30 10.25
N ARG A 404 -27.85 -25.44 10.74
CA ARG A 404 -28.59 -25.55 12.03
C ARG A 404 -28.04 -26.74 12.82
N GLY A 405 -27.00 -26.52 13.61
CA GLY A 405 -26.40 -27.53 14.49
C GLY A 405 -24.90 -27.75 14.27
N ASN A 406 -24.30 -28.69 15.02
CA ASN A 406 -22.85 -28.85 15.08
C ASN A 406 -22.32 -29.89 14.06
N GLY A 407 -21.63 -29.41 13.02
CA GLY A 407 -20.69 -30.17 12.20
C GLY A 407 -21.11 -30.42 10.74
N GLU A 408 -20.11 -30.58 9.86
CA GLU A 408 -20.25 -30.75 8.39
C GLU A 408 -21.18 -31.88 7.93
N LYS A 409 -21.43 -32.88 8.78
CA LYS A 409 -22.32 -34.01 8.46
C LYS A 409 -23.81 -33.64 8.38
N ALA A 410 -24.19 -32.46 8.89
CA ALA A 410 -25.56 -31.96 8.85
C ALA A 410 -25.85 -31.12 7.59
N ASP A 411 -24.83 -30.75 6.82
CA ASP A 411 -24.99 -29.88 5.66
C ASP A 411 -25.51 -30.69 4.46
N SER A 412 -26.37 -30.06 3.65
CA SER A 412 -26.77 -30.67 2.38
C SER A 412 -25.58 -30.74 1.43
N GLN A 413 -25.59 -31.71 0.52
CA GLN A 413 -24.54 -31.83 -0.50
C GLN A 413 -24.39 -30.56 -1.34
N PHE A 414 -25.46 -29.76 -1.48
CA PHE A 414 -25.45 -28.45 -2.14
C PHE A 414 -24.71 -27.39 -1.31
N VAL A 415 -24.97 -27.29 0.00
CA VAL A 415 -24.27 -26.35 0.90
C VAL A 415 -22.77 -26.64 0.92
N ALA A 416 -22.40 -27.92 1.02
CA ALA A 416 -21.01 -28.37 1.01
C ALA A 416 -20.25 -28.06 -0.29
N GLN A 417 -20.95 -27.72 -1.39
CA GLN A 417 -20.29 -27.23 -2.60
C GLN A 417 -19.74 -25.82 -2.42
N PHE A 418 -20.42 -24.93 -1.69
CA PHE A 418 -20.12 -23.50 -1.69
C PHE A 418 -19.71 -22.93 -0.32
N CYS A 419 -19.82 -23.72 0.76
CA CYS A 419 -19.38 -23.34 2.09
C CYS A 419 -18.84 -24.56 2.84
N SER A 420 -17.73 -24.39 3.56
CA SER A 420 -17.12 -25.41 4.42
C SER A 420 -16.43 -24.74 5.60
N GLU A 421 -16.18 -25.50 6.67
CA GLU A 421 -15.41 -24.97 7.80
C GLU A 421 -14.01 -24.56 7.35
N LEU A 422 -13.42 -25.36 6.44
CA LEU A 422 -12.12 -25.08 5.85
C LEU A 422 -12.11 -23.71 5.14
N LEU A 423 -13.09 -23.45 4.26
CA LEU A 423 -13.19 -22.18 3.54
C LEU A 423 -13.34 -20.98 4.48
N ILE A 424 -14.23 -21.09 5.46
CA ILE A 424 -14.46 -20.01 6.42
C ILE A 424 -13.20 -19.70 7.23
N ASN A 425 -12.50 -20.72 7.73
CA ASN A 425 -11.25 -20.51 8.46
C ASN A 425 -10.15 -19.92 7.56
N SER A 426 -10.05 -20.30 6.29
CA SER A 426 -9.11 -19.68 5.34
C SER A 426 -9.39 -18.18 5.14
N ILE A 427 -10.65 -17.80 4.94
CA ILE A 427 -11.04 -16.37 4.76
C ILE A 427 -10.75 -15.57 6.03
N LEU A 428 -11.10 -16.12 7.20
CA LEU A 428 -10.87 -15.47 8.48
C LEU A 428 -9.38 -15.31 8.79
N ALA A 429 -8.54 -16.29 8.44
CA ALA A 429 -7.09 -16.21 8.58
C ALA A 429 -6.51 -15.03 7.78
N TYR A 430 -6.88 -14.95 6.50
CA TYR A 430 -6.44 -13.88 5.62
C TYR A 430 -6.95 -12.50 6.08
N SER A 431 -8.25 -12.39 6.37
CA SER A 431 -8.88 -11.11 6.74
C SER A 431 -8.38 -10.55 8.07
N SER A 432 -8.14 -11.45 9.03
CA SER A 432 -7.57 -11.09 10.34
C SER A 432 -6.16 -10.52 10.21
N ASN A 433 -5.33 -11.09 9.34
CA ASN A 433 -3.96 -10.63 9.12
C ASN A 433 -3.87 -9.39 8.20
N CYS A 434 -4.73 -9.28 7.19
CA CYS A 434 -4.72 -8.17 6.25
C CYS A 434 -5.37 -6.88 6.79
N PHE A 435 -6.50 -7.00 7.49
CA PHE A 435 -7.43 -5.88 7.66
C PHE A 435 -7.87 -5.62 9.11
N ALA A 436 -7.67 -6.57 10.02
CA ALA A 436 -8.12 -6.38 11.39
C ALA A 436 -7.17 -5.43 12.15
N ILE A 437 -7.69 -4.29 12.59
CA ILE A 437 -7.00 -3.39 13.52
C ILE A 437 -6.94 -4.12 14.87
N MET A 438 -5.74 -4.44 15.35
CA MET A 438 -5.53 -5.17 16.61
C MET A 438 -5.88 -4.31 17.84
N GLY A 439 -7.16 -4.08 18.09
CA GLY A 439 -7.65 -3.23 19.18
C GLY A 439 -8.28 -3.98 20.35
N LYS A 440 -9.03 -5.07 20.13
CA LYS A 440 -9.87 -5.69 21.18
C LYS A 440 -9.87 -7.22 21.27
N HIS A 441 -9.45 -7.97 20.25
CA HIS A 441 -9.39 -9.44 20.28
C HIS A 441 -7.93 -9.93 20.37
N LYS A 442 -7.31 -9.82 21.55
CA LYS A 442 -5.89 -10.15 21.76
C LYS A 442 -5.57 -11.65 21.78
N THR A 443 -6.56 -12.54 21.85
CA THR A 443 -6.37 -13.97 22.08
C THR A 443 -6.45 -14.85 20.83
N VAL A 444 -7.04 -14.36 19.75
CA VAL A 444 -7.19 -15.10 18.49
C VAL A 444 -6.55 -14.29 17.38
N GLN A 445 -5.51 -14.84 16.77
CA GLN A 445 -4.81 -14.23 15.64
C GLN A 445 -5.19 -14.96 14.34
N GLY A 446 -4.97 -14.35 13.18
CA GLY A 446 -5.25 -15.02 11.90
C GLY A 446 -4.47 -16.33 11.72
N HIS A 447 -3.32 -16.48 12.39
CA HIS A 447 -2.57 -17.74 12.40
C HIS A 447 -3.32 -18.89 13.11
N ASP A 448 -4.22 -18.61 14.06
CA ASP A 448 -5.03 -19.63 14.73
C ASP A 448 -6.09 -20.19 13.78
N PHE A 449 -6.72 -19.32 13.00
CA PHE A 449 -7.61 -19.72 11.91
C PHE A 449 -6.87 -20.50 10.82
N ALA A 450 -5.64 -20.10 10.47
CA ALA A 450 -4.83 -20.84 9.51
C ALA A 450 -4.50 -22.27 10.02
N LYS A 451 -4.10 -22.41 11.29
CA LYS A 451 -3.88 -23.73 11.92
C LYS A 451 -5.12 -24.61 11.86
N GLU A 452 -6.29 -24.04 12.15
CA GLU A 452 -7.55 -24.78 12.07
C GLU A 452 -7.88 -25.19 10.62
N ALA A 453 -7.64 -24.30 9.66
CA ALA A 453 -7.79 -24.61 8.24
C ALA A 453 -6.87 -25.79 7.83
N TYR A 454 -5.59 -25.80 8.22
CA TYR A 454 -4.71 -26.95 7.96
C TYR A 454 -5.20 -28.24 8.63
N ARG A 455 -5.66 -28.17 9.89
CA ARG A 455 -6.23 -29.32 10.60
C ARG A 455 -7.48 -29.88 9.91
N LEU A 456 -8.24 -29.05 9.20
CA LEU A 456 -9.41 -29.46 8.43
C LEU A 456 -8.99 -30.05 7.07
N LEU A 457 -8.02 -29.44 6.40
CA LEU A 457 -7.45 -29.92 5.14
C LEU A 457 -6.85 -31.33 5.29
N GLU A 458 -6.20 -31.63 6.42
CA GLU A 458 -5.62 -32.96 6.72
C GLU A 458 -6.67 -34.05 7.02
N LYS A 459 -7.89 -33.66 7.45
CA LYS A 459 -8.93 -34.61 7.91
C LYS A 459 -9.97 -34.97 6.86
N GLN A 460 -10.17 -34.15 5.83
CA GLN A 460 -11.23 -34.38 4.87
C GLN A 460 -10.88 -35.53 3.91
N PRO A 461 -11.72 -36.58 3.78
CA PRO A 461 -11.70 -37.41 2.59
C PRO A 461 -12.11 -36.51 1.42
N LEU A 462 -11.21 -36.32 0.45
CA LEU A 462 -11.31 -35.40 -0.68
C LEU A 462 -12.59 -35.61 -1.54
N ASN A 463 -13.75 -35.21 -1.03
CA ASN A 463 -14.89 -34.88 -1.88
C ASN A 463 -14.56 -33.53 -2.51
N ASN A 464 -13.90 -33.61 -3.65
CA ASN A 464 -13.50 -32.45 -4.40
C ASN A 464 -14.73 -31.59 -4.74
N CYS A 465 -14.75 -30.37 -4.21
CA CYS A 465 -15.85 -29.43 -4.31
C CYS A 465 -15.33 -27.99 -4.45
N ILE A 466 -16.23 -27.06 -4.80
CA ILE A 466 -15.83 -25.67 -5.05
C ILE A 466 -15.30 -25.00 -3.77
N ALA A 467 -15.92 -25.27 -2.61
CA ALA A 467 -15.49 -24.74 -1.32
C ALA A 467 -14.05 -25.14 -0.98
N LEU A 468 -13.65 -26.37 -1.31
CA LEU A 468 -12.28 -26.85 -1.10
C LEU A 468 -11.29 -26.11 -2.01
N LEU A 469 -11.63 -25.90 -3.29
CA LEU A 469 -10.81 -25.12 -4.21
C LEU A 469 -10.62 -23.68 -3.75
N GLN A 470 -11.71 -23.03 -3.37
CA GLN A 470 -11.69 -21.66 -2.84
C GLN A 470 -10.81 -21.58 -1.58
N ALA A 471 -10.93 -22.55 -0.68
CA ALA A 471 -10.18 -22.55 0.56
C ALA A 471 -8.67 -22.74 0.36
N VAL A 472 -8.27 -23.65 -0.52
CA VAL A 472 -6.86 -23.88 -0.87
C VAL A 472 -6.28 -22.66 -1.59
N ALA A 473 -7.05 -22.03 -2.47
CA ALA A 473 -6.62 -20.79 -3.12
C ALA A 473 -6.39 -19.65 -2.11
N VAL A 474 -7.33 -19.43 -1.18
CA VAL A 474 -7.17 -18.43 -0.11
C VAL A 474 -5.97 -18.76 0.78
N LEU A 475 -5.78 -20.03 1.18
CA LEU A 475 -4.61 -20.44 1.98
C LEU A 475 -3.29 -20.27 1.25
N SER A 476 -3.25 -20.54 -0.06
CA SER A 476 -2.04 -20.34 -0.85
C SER A 476 -1.60 -18.88 -0.83
N VAL A 477 -2.54 -17.94 -0.99
CA VAL A 477 -2.26 -16.50 -0.93
C VAL A 477 -1.92 -16.06 0.49
N TYR A 478 -2.58 -16.62 1.50
CA TYR A 478 -2.21 -16.39 2.90
C TYR A 478 -0.75 -16.79 3.17
N GLU A 479 -0.30 -17.97 2.75
CA GLU A 479 1.08 -18.43 2.95
C GLU A 479 2.09 -17.58 2.16
N TYR A 480 1.77 -17.17 0.93
CA TYR A 480 2.60 -16.22 0.19
C TYR A 480 2.74 -14.86 0.88
N THR A 481 1.71 -14.42 1.60
CA THR A 481 1.67 -13.07 2.18
C THR A 481 2.20 -13.03 3.61
N PHE A 482 1.90 -14.04 4.43
CA PHE A 482 2.12 -14.05 5.88
C PHE A 482 2.88 -15.26 6.39
N GLY A 483 3.05 -16.30 5.56
CA GLY A 483 3.56 -17.61 5.97
C GLY A 483 4.81 -18.03 5.19
N ASP A 484 4.84 -19.28 4.77
CA ASP A 484 5.95 -19.88 4.01
C ASP A 484 5.64 -19.88 2.50
N PRO A 485 6.40 -19.12 1.68
CA PRO A 485 6.22 -19.09 0.23
C PRO A 485 6.33 -20.46 -0.46
N GLN A 486 7.15 -21.39 0.06
CA GLN A 486 7.25 -22.74 -0.52
C GLN A 486 5.98 -23.54 -0.30
N LYS A 487 5.38 -23.38 0.88
CA LYS A 487 4.09 -23.97 1.23
C LYS A 487 2.95 -23.34 0.42
N GLY A 488 2.99 -22.03 0.21
CA GLY A 488 2.10 -21.32 -0.72
C GLY A 488 2.20 -21.86 -2.15
N ALA A 489 3.42 -22.12 -2.63
CA ALA A 489 3.66 -22.71 -3.95
C ALA A 489 3.14 -24.15 -4.07
N SER A 490 3.38 -25.01 -3.08
CA SER A 490 2.84 -26.39 -3.07
C SER A 490 1.31 -26.39 -3.05
N LEU A 491 0.68 -25.53 -2.24
CA LEU A 491 -0.78 -25.38 -2.23
C LEU A 491 -1.33 -24.93 -3.58
N PHE A 492 -0.66 -24.00 -4.25
CA PHE A 492 -1.12 -23.46 -5.53
C PHE A 492 -0.84 -24.39 -6.72
N PHE A 493 0.39 -24.86 -6.88
CA PHE A 493 0.83 -25.61 -8.07
C PHE A 493 0.57 -27.11 -7.99
N GLU A 494 0.45 -27.66 -6.78
CA GLU A 494 0.23 -29.11 -6.62
C GLU A 494 -1.21 -29.34 -6.19
N THR A 495 -1.59 -28.81 -5.03
CA THR A 495 -2.88 -29.13 -4.43
C THR A 495 -4.05 -28.51 -5.21
N LEU A 496 -3.99 -27.21 -5.50
CA LEU A 496 -5.08 -26.51 -6.17
C LEU A 496 -5.25 -27.00 -7.62
N LEU A 497 -4.15 -27.26 -8.35
CA LEU A 497 -4.23 -27.76 -9.72
C LEU A 497 -4.77 -29.20 -9.79
N ASP A 498 -4.32 -30.09 -8.89
CA ASP A 498 -4.83 -31.46 -8.82
C ASP A 498 -6.33 -31.48 -8.52
N LEU A 499 -6.76 -30.69 -7.54
CA LEU A 499 -8.18 -30.50 -7.23
C LEU A 499 -8.95 -29.96 -8.44
N ARG A 500 -8.44 -28.98 -9.19
CA ARG A 500 -9.16 -28.50 -10.38
C ARG A 500 -9.30 -29.59 -11.44
N SER A 501 -8.26 -30.40 -11.63
CA SER A 501 -8.27 -31.46 -12.65
C SER A 501 -9.29 -32.57 -12.38
N THR A 502 -9.60 -32.81 -11.10
CA THR A 502 -10.49 -33.91 -10.67
C THR A 502 -11.90 -33.46 -10.31
N LEU A 503 -12.22 -32.16 -10.41
CA LEU A 503 -13.51 -31.61 -10.00
C LEU A 503 -14.62 -31.95 -10.98
N LEU A 504 -15.72 -32.54 -10.48
CA LEU A 504 -16.91 -32.83 -11.29
C LEU A 504 -17.79 -31.58 -11.48
N PRO A 505 -18.51 -31.46 -12.61
CA PRO A 505 -19.50 -30.41 -12.80
C PRO A 505 -20.55 -30.42 -11.68
N VAL A 506 -21.01 -29.24 -11.26
CA VAL A 506 -22.12 -29.15 -10.28
C VAL A 506 -23.41 -29.63 -10.93
N ASP A 507 -24.08 -30.59 -10.30
CA ASP A 507 -25.37 -31.08 -10.75
C ASP A 507 -26.47 -30.06 -10.41
N HIS A 508 -27.08 -29.48 -11.44
CA HIS A 508 -28.14 -28.49 -11.30
C HIS A 508 -29.40 -29.01 -10.59
N SER A 509 -29.57 -30.35 -10.48
CA SER A 509 -30.65 -30.96 -9.71
C SER A 509 -30.43 -30.91 -8.20
N MET A 510 -29.22 -30.58 -7.74
CA MET A 510 -28.89 -30.41 -6.31
C MET A 510 -29.37 -29.09 -5.73
N ALA A 511 -29.54 -28.06 -6.58
CA ALA A 511 -30.05 -26.77 -6.14
C ALA A 511 -31.52 -26.92 -5.72
N PRO A 512 -31.97 -26.25 -4.64
CA PRO A 512 -33.39 -26.21 -4.28
C PRO A 512 -34.26 -25.85 -5.49
N ASP A 513 -35.47 -26.41 -5.57
CA ASP A 513 -36.47 -26.14 -6.62
C ASP A 513 -37.09 -24.72 -6.50
N ASP A 514 -36.23 -23.73 -6.30
CA ASP A 514 -36.49 -22.31 -6.33
C ASP A 514 -35.79 -21.72 -7.56
N SER A 515 -36.57 -21.11 -8.45
CA SER A 515 -36.05 -20.48 -9.67
C SER A 515 -35.04 -19.38 -9.36
N GLY A 516 -35.17 -18.70 -8.21
CA GLY A 516 -34.20 -17.71 -7.73
C GLY A 516 -32.85 -18.34 -7.34
N MET A 517 -32.86 -19.43 -6.57
CA MET A 517 -31.64 -20.12 -6.15
C MET A 517 -30.92 -20.80 -7.32
N LYS A 518 -31.65 -21.36 -8.30
CA LYS A 518 -31.04 -21.91 -9.52
C LYS A 518 -30.30 -20.85 -10.33
N GLN A 519 -30.89 -19.66 -10.49
CA GLN A 519 -30.24 -18.55 -11.17
C GLN A 519 -29.03 -18.03 -10.38
N LYS A 520 -29.16 -17.83 -9.06
CA LYS A 520 -28.05 -17.40 -8.18
C LYS A 520 -26.89 -18.39 -8.22
N THR A 521 -27.17 -19.69 -8.24
CA THR A 521 -26.16 -20.75 -8.38
C THR A 521 -25.42 -20.62 -9.71
N GLN A 522 -26.15 -20.44 -10.81
CA GLN A 522 -25.57 -20.27 -12.14
C GLN A 522 -24.68 -19.01 -12.23
N ASP A 523 -25.13 -17.90 -11.63
CA ASP A 523 -24.38 -16.65 -11.57
C ASP A 523 -23.10 -16.82 -10.73
N ALA A 524 -23.19 -17.48 -9.57
CA ALA A 524 -22.04 -17.78 -8.72
C ALA A 524 -21.00 -18.64 -9.42
N LEU A 525 -21.42 -19.70 -10.14
CA LEU A 525 -20.49 -20.54 -10.91
C LEU A 525 -19.76 -19.72 -11.99
N SER A 526 -20.47 -18.82 -12.68
CA SER A 526 -19.87 -17.92 -13.67
C SER A 526 -18.86 -16.96 -13.05
N PHE A 527 -19.22 -16.37 -11.91
CA PHE A 527 -18.38 -15.44 -11.15
C PHE A 527 -17.10 -16.11 -10.64
N ILE A 528 -17.24 -17.25 -9.93
CA ILE A 528 -16.13 -17.99 -9.31
C ILE A 528 -15.12 -18.44 -10.36
N SER A 529 -15.59 -18.96 -11.48
CA SER A 529 -14.72 -19.40 -12.58
C SER A 529 -13.96 -18.24 -13.23
N SER A 530 -14.63 -17.10 -13.44
CA SER A 530 -13.96 -15.90 -13.94
C SER A 530 -12.90 -15.42 -12.96
N GLY A 531 -13.15 -15.53 -11.65
CA GLY A 531 -12.16 -15.25 -10.61
C GLY A 531 -10.94 -16.19 -10.67
N PHE A 532 -11.15 -17.50 -10.85
CA PHE A 532 -10.06 -18.45 -11.02
C PHE A 532 -9.27 -18.21 -12.31
N TYR A 533 -9.92 -17.79 -13.39
CA TYR A 533 -9.21 -17.37 -14.59
C TYR A 533 -8.29 -16.16 -14.34
N CYS A 534 -8.78 -15.17 -13.58
CA CYS A 534 -7.98 -14.00 -13.21
C CYS A 534 -6.80 -14.39 -12.30
N ILE A 535 -7.03 -15.23 -11.29
CA ILE A 535 -5.97 -15.62 -10.34
C ILE A 535 -4.86 -16.45 -11.02
N ASP A 536 -5.19 -17.26 -12.03
CA ASP A 536 -4.19 -18.04 -12.76
C ASP A 536 -3.21 -17.14 -13.53
N VAL A 537 -3.74 -16.10 -14.19
CA VAL A 537 -2.92 -15.10 -14.88
C VAL A 537 -2.17 -14.21 -13.89
N TYR A 538 -2.82 -13.81 -12.78
CA TYR A 538 -2.12 -13.06 -11.73
C TYR A 538 -1.05 -13.87 -11.02
N ALA A 539 -1.20 -15.18 -10.85
CA ALA A 539 -0.16 -16.02 -10.28
C ALA A 539 1.00 -16.23 -11.27
N ALA A 540 0.76 -16.15 -12.57
CA ALA A 540 1.81 -16.28 -13.58
C ALA A 540 2.80 -15.08 -13.63
N ILE A 541 2.36 -13.86 -13.25
CA ILE A 541 3.12 -12.61 -13.42
C ILE A 541 4.22 -12.37 -12.33
N PRO A 542 3.96 -12.53 -11.01
CA PRO A 542 4.91 -12.29 -9.92
C PRO A 542 6.06 -13.30 -9.86
N LEU A 543 5.91 -14.46 -10.51
CA LEU A 543 6.86 -15.58 -10.41
C LEU A 543 8.10 -15.42 -11.30
N SER A 544 8.35 -14.20 -11.78
CA SER A 544 9.64 -13.80 -12.37
C SER A 544 10.66 -13.37 -11.31
N ALA A 545 10.25 -13.18 -10.05
CA ALA A 545 11.09 -12.60 -8.98
C ALA A 545 11.38 -13.53 -7.78
N VAL A 546 10.85 -14.76 -7.75
CA VAL A 546 11.08 -15.74 -6.67
C VAL A 546 11.73 -17.00 -7.25
N GLU A 547 12.85 -17.45 -6.66
CA GLU A 547 13.48 -18.74 -7.00
C GLU A 547 12.55 -19.90 -6.60
N ILE A 548 11.66 -20.28 -7.52
CA ILE A 548 10.86 -21.51 -7.42
C ILE A 548 11.67 -22.65 -8.06
N PRO A 549 11.63 -23.89 -7.50
CA PRO A 549 12.30 -25.04 -8.10
C PRO A 549 11.98 -25.20 -9.60
N ALA A 550 13.00 -25.50 -10.40
CA ALA A 550 12.92 -25.57 -11.87
C ALA A 550 11.81 -26.51 -12.41
N THR A 551 11.34 -27.46 -11.58
CA THR A 551 10.23 -28.37 -11.88
C THR A 551 8.88 -27.66 -12.12
N TYR A 552 8.63 -26.52 -11.47
CA TYR A 552 7.39 -25.75 -11.65
C TYR A 552 7.45 -24.77 -12.83
N VAL A 553 8.63 -24.55 -13.43
CA VAL A 553 8.81 -23.66 -14.59
C VAL A 553 8.12 -24.22 -15.84
N CYS A 554 8.07 -25.54 -16.01
CA CYS A 554 7.32 -26.16 -17.10
C CYS A 554 5.79 -26.03 -16.92
N SER A 555 5.29 -26.05 -15.67
CA SER A 555 3.87 -25.82 -15.37
C SER A 555 3.42 -24.37 -15.59
N LYS A 556 4.37 -23.43 -15.53
CA LYS A 556 4.17 -21.98 -15.69
C LYS A 556 3.67 -21.58 -17.07
N LEU A 557 4.19 -22.21 -18.13
CA LEU A 557 3.74 -21.98 -19.52
C LEU A 557 2.42 -22.72 -19.81
N SER A 558 2.21 -23.89 -19.21
CA SER A 558 0.98 -24.69 -19.40
C SER A 558 -0.27 -24.08 -18.76
N LEU A 559 -0.14 -23.38 -17.62
CA LEU A 559 -1.22 -22.63 -16.96
C LEU A 559 -1.74 -21.45 -17.79
N ILE A 560 -0.85 -20.86 -18.59
CA ILE A 560 -1.09 -19.66 -19.39
C ILE A 560 -1.62 -20.04 -20.78
N ALA A 561 -1.04 -21.07 -21.41
CA ALA A 561 -1.42 -21.52 -22.75
C ALA A 561 -2.80 -22.23 -22.79
N SER A 562 -3.31 -22.68 -21.65
CA SER A 562 -4.67 -23.17 -21.51
C SER A 562 -5.12 -22.92 -20.08
N PRO A 563 -6.04 -21.97 -19.81
CA PRO A 563 -6.59 -21.85 -18.48
C PRO A 563 -7.17 -23.21 -18.11
N CYS A 564 -6.66 -23.77 -17.01
CA CYS A 564 -7.08 -25.07 -16.49
C CYS A 564 -8.47 -24.95 -15.85
N LEU A 565 -9.43 -24.40 -16.60
CA LEU A 565 -10.83 -24.75 -16.49
C LEU A 565 -10.96 -26.10 -17.19
N PRO A 566 -11.30 -27.19 -16.48
CA PRO A 566 -11.60 -28.45 -17.12
C PRO A 566 -12.58 -28.17 -18.27
N SER A 567 -12.31 -28.69 -19.47
CA SER A 567 -13.10 -28.43 -20.69
C SER A 567 -14.62 -28.67 -20.54
N ARG A 568 -15.03 -29.36 -19.47
CA ARG A 568 -16.40 -29.60 -19.04
C ARG A 568 -17.07 -28.40 -18.36
N TRP A 569 -16.31 -27.51 -17.72
CA TRP A 569 -16.77 -26.28 -17.05
C TRP A 569 -16.96 -25.10 -18.01
N THR A 570 -16.11 -25.00 -19.04
CA THR A 570 -16.11 -23.89 -20.02
C THR A 570 -17.48 -23.68 -20.67
N ARG A 571 -18.24 -24.77 -20.89
CA ARG A 571 -19.59 -24.74 -21.49
C ARG A 571 -20.71 -24.36 -20.52
N GLN A 572 -20.56 -24.61 -19.22
CA GLN A 572 -21.57 -24.26 -18.21
C GLN A 572 -21.42 -22.83 -17.69
N VAL A 573 -20.22 -22.27 -17.74
CA VAL A 573 -19.85 -21.05 -17.01
C VAL A 573 -19.76 -19.81 -17.91
N LEU A 574 -19.34 -19.98 -19.17
CA LEU A 574 -19.15 -18.89 -20.13
C LEU A 574 -20.26 -18.95 -21.18
N PRO A 575 -21.41 -18.27 -20.98
CA PRO A 575 -22.58 -18.39 -21.86
C PRO A 575 -22.35 -17.85 -23.28
N LYS A 576 -21.23 -17.16 -23.54
CA LYS A 576 -20.86 -16.58 -24.84
C LYS A 576 -19.61 -17.23 -25.47
N ASN A 577 -19.53 -18.57 -25.52
CA ASN A 577 -18.40 -19.28 -26.15
C ASN A 577 -17.01 -18.85 -25.63
N GLY A 578 -16.90 -18.39 -24.37
CA GLY A 578 -15.66 -17.88 -23.80
C GLY A 578 -15.34 -16.40 -24.06
N HIS A 579 -16.25 -15.62 -24.64
CA HIS A 579 -16.02 -14.21 -24.98
C HIS A 579 -16.40 -13.18 -23.90
N GLY A 580 -16.70 -13.61 -22.67
CA GLY A 580 -16.97 -12.69 -21.56
C GLY A 580 -17.72 -13.32 -20.40
N PRO A 581 -17.76 -12.61 -19.25
CA PRO A 581 -18.61 -13.00 -18.12
C PRO A 581 -20.10 -13.06 -18.52
N SER A 582 -20.89 -13.79 -17.74
CA SER A 582 -22.34 -13.91 -17.98
C SER A 582 -23.02 -12.53 -18.09
N PRO A 583 -23.95 -12.30 -19.04
CA PRO A 583 -24.71 -11.05 -19.13
C PRO A 583 -25.50 -10.71 -17.85
N ASN A 584 -25.72 -11.67 -16.95
CA ASN A 584 -26.37 -11.44 -15.66
C ASN A 584 -25.45 -10.82 -14.60
N MET A 585 -24.15 -10.68 -14.85
CA MET A 585 -23.21 -10.02 -13.94
C MET A 585 -23.51 -8.52 -13.76
N GLU A 586 -24.26 -7.92 -14.68
CA GLU A 586 -24.78 -6.53 -14.58
C GLU A 586 -25.85 -6.35 -13.49
N ARG A 587 -26.52 -7.42 -13.02
CA ARG A 587 -27.65 -7.30 -12.07
C ARG A 587 -27.25 -7.26 -10.60
N HIS A 588 -26.01 -7.62 -10.26
CA HIS A 588 -25.54 -7.72 -8.88
C HIS A 588 -24.50 -6.65 -8.52
N ALA A 589 -24.39 -5.62 -9.35
CA ALA A 589 -23.72 -4.39 -8.95
C ALA A 589 -24.52 -3.79 -7.80
N ASP A 590 -24.00 -3.88 -6.57
CA ASP A 590 -24.40 -2.96 -5.52
C ASP A 590 -24.14 -1.58 -6.10
N THR A 591 -25.17 -0.88 -6.59
CA THR A 591 -25.01 0.48 -7.11
C THR A 591 -24.42 1.38 -6.04
N LEU A 592 -24.55 0.96 -4.78
CA LEU A 592 -24.04 1.60 -3.59
C LEU A 592 -23.23 0.61 -2.73
N TRP A 593 -21.97 0.91 -2.45
CA TRP A 593 -21.14 0.20 -1.47
C TRP A 593 -20.87 1.08 -0.24
N VAL A 594 -20.44 0.46 0.85
CA VAL A 594 -20.09 1.16 2.10
C VAL A 594 -18.60 0.90 2.39
N PRO A 595 -17.75 1.94 2.51
CA PRO A 595 -16.33 1.79 2.80
C PRO A 595 -16.09 1.44 4.27
N TYR A 596 -16.59 0.29 4.70
CA TYR A 596 -16.50 -0.20 6.07
C TYR A 596 -15.06 -0.57 6.46
N PRO A 597 -14.54 -0.20 7.64
CA PRO A 597 -15.21 0.52 8.73
C PRO A 597 -14.99 2.05 8.64
N ILE A 598 -14.34 2.54 7.59
CA ILE A 598 -13.97 3.95 7.40
C ILE A 598 -15.19 4.87 7.39
N SER A 599 -16.28 4.45 6.74
CA SER A 599 -17.56 5.17 6.79
C SER A 599 -18.73 4.21 6.61
N PHE A 600 -19.85 4.57 7.21
CA PHE A 600 -21.14 3.87 7.07
C PHE A 600 -22.04 4.49 6.01
N ASN A 601 -21.59 5.56 5.34
CA ASN A 601 -22.33 6.21 4.28
C ASN A 601 -22.18 5.44 2.97
N SER A 602 -23.29 5.18 2.30
CA SER A 602 -23.29 4.56 0.97
C SER A 602 -22.65 5.46 -0.08
N ARG A 603 -21.88 4.85 -0.97
CA ARG A 603 -21.18 5.50 -2.09
C ARG A 603 -21.43 4.72 -3.36
N ILE A 604 -21.37 5.38 -4.52
CA ILE A 604 -21.51 4.68 -5.80
C ILE A 604 -20.42 3.61 -5.92
N SER A 605 -20.81 2.37 -6.21
CA SER A 605 -19.85 1.29 -6.51
C SER A 605 -19.55 1.25 -7.98
N TYR A 606 -18.28 0.97 -8.29
CA TYR A 606 -17.81 0.66 -9.64
C TYR A 606 -17.32 -0.79 -9.73
N SER A 607 -17.76 -1.66 -8.81
CA SER A 607 -17.29 -3.05 -8.71
C SER A 607 -17.50 -3.84 -10.00
N THR A 608 -18.59 -3.59 -10.72
CA THR A 608 -18.91 -4.29 -11.97
C THR A 608 -18.08 -3.79 -13.13
N GLU A 609 -17.89 -2.48 -13.25
CA GLU A 609 -16.99 -1.89 -14.24
C GLU A 609 -15.55 -2.34 -14.01
N ALA A 610 -15.11 -2.36 -12.75
CA ALA A 610 -13.77 -2.82 -12.38
C ALA A 610 -13.57 -4.30 -12.72
N LEU A 611 -14.52 -5.16 -12.37
CA LEU A 611 -14.50 -6.59 -12.72
C LEU A 611 -14.49 -6.82 -14.24
N THR A 612 -15.24 -6.00 -14.99
CA THR A 612 -15.26 -6.07 -16.46
C THR A 612 -13.93 -5.64 -17.07
N ALA A 613 -13.38 -4.52 -16.62
CA ALA A 613 -12.09 -4.01 -17.10
C ALA A 613 -10.97 -5.02 -16.80
N GLU A 614 -10.95 -5.58 -15.59
CA GLU A 614 -9.95 -6.56 -15.16
C GLU A 614 -9.99 -7.85 -15.99
N TYR A 615 -11.18 -8.37 -16.26
CA TYR A 615 -11.35 -9.54 -17.12
C TYR A 615 -10.82 -9.28 -18.54
N GLU A 616 -11.08 -8.09 -19.10
CA GLU A 616 -10.53 -7.68 -20.40
C GLU A 616 -8.99 -7.62 -20.38
N LEU A 617 -8.39 -7.10 -19.31
CA LEU A 617 -6.94 -7.03 -19.15
C LEU A 617 -6.30 -8.41 -19.05
N VAL A 618 -6.90 -9.32 -18.27
CA VAL A 618 -6.45 -10.70 -18.15
C VAL A 618 -6.47 -11.40 -19.50
N ARG A 619 -7.51 -11.19 -20.32
CA ARG A 619 -7.58 -11.73 -21.68
C ARG A 619 -6.50 -11.15 -22.58
N LEU A 620 -6.31 -9.83 -22.58
CA LEU A 620 -5.24 -9.20 -23.36
C LEU A 620 -3.86 -9.71 -22.95
N THR A 621 -3.65 -9.95 -21.65
CA THR A 621 -2.41 -10.51 -21.11
C THR A 621 -2.19 -11.95 -21.58
N SER A 622 -3.24 -12.78 -21.61
CA SER A 622 -3.20 -14.13 -22.17
C SER A 622 -2.79 -14.11 -23.65
N GLU A 623 -3.40 -13.23 -24.46
CA GLU A 623 -3.06 -13.06 -25.87
C GLU A 623 -1.60 -12.57 -26.07
N CYS A 624 -1.12 -11.66 -25.21
CA CYS A 624 0.28 -11.22 -25.21
C CYS A 624 1.24 -12.39 -25.01
N LEU A 625 0.91 -13.27 -24.06
CA LEU A 625 1.75 -14.40 -23.69
C LEU A 625 1.80 -15.43 -24.82
N GLU A 626 0.67 -15.73 -25.47
CA GLU A 626 0.62 -16.58 -26.67
C GLU A 626 1.51 -16.03 -27.79
N VAL A 627 1.41 -14.73 -28.09
CA VAL A 627 2.25 -14.09 -29.12
C VAL A 627 3.72 -14.07 -28.72
N THR A 628 4.02 -13.90 -27.43
CA THR A 628 5.40 -13.93 -26.92
C THR A 628 5.99 -15.34 -27.02
N GLU A 629 5.22 -16.37 -26.71
CA GLU A 629 5.64 -17.77 -26.79
C GLU A 629 5.89 -18.20 -28.25
N VAL A 630 5.03 -17.79 -29.17
CA VAL A 630 5.20 -18.06 -30.61
C VAL A 630 6.40 -17.30 -31.19
N ASN A 631 6.62 -16.04 -30.77
CA ASN A 631 7.69 -15.21 -31.29
C ASN A 631 9.06 -15.48 -30.66
N GLY A 632 9.13 -15.93 -29.41
CA GLY A 632 10.37 -16.17 -28.67
C GLY A 632 11.38 -17.08 -29.39
N PRO A 633 10.97 -18.28 -29.86
CA PRO A 633 11.85 -19.19 -30.59
C PRO A 633 11.86 -18.95 -32.12
N ALA A 634 11.06 -18.01 -32.63
CA ALA A 634 10.92 -17.79 -34.07
C ALA A 634 12.12 -17.03 -34.66
N ARG A 635 12.71 -17.55 -35.74
CA ARG A 635 13.78 -16.85 -36.49
C ARG A 635 13.31 -15.54 -37.13
N MET A 636 12.01 -15.40 -37.37
CA MET A 636 11.37 -14.17 -37.85
C MET A 636 10.11 -13.92 -37.01
N PRO A 637 10.21 -13.10 -35.95
CA PRO A 637 9.07 -12.75 -35.11
C PRO A 637 7.96 -12.04 -35.89
N ASN A 638 6.70 -12.36 -35.58
CA ASN A 638 5.53 -11.69 -36.14
C ASN A 638 5.30 -10.34 -35.45
N HIS A 639 6.01 -9.31 -35.91
CA HIS A 639 5.92 -7.96 -35.38
C HIS A 639 4.51 -7.35 -35.49
N LEU A 640 3.74 -7.70 -36.53
CA LEU A 640 2.39 -7.18 -36.73
C LEU A 640 1.42 -7.67 -35.64
N ALA A 641 1.51 -8.94 -35.26
CA ALA A 641 0.72 -9.49 -34.17
C ALA A 641 1.07 -8.82 -32.82
N SER A 642 2.36 -8.61 -32.55
CA SER A 642 2.82 -7.92 -31.33
C SER A 642 2.32 -6.48 -31.27
N THR A 643 2.42 -5.71 -32.36
CA THR A 643 1.93 -4.33 -32.43
C THR A 643 0.41 -4.26 -32.25
N THR A 644 -0.34 -5.17 -32.88
CA THR A 644 -1.82 -5.21 -32.76
C THR A 644 -2.26 -5.41 -31.31
N ILE A 645 -1.59 -6.30 -30.57
CA ILE A 645 -1.90 -6.54 -29.16
C ILE A 645 -1.47 -5.36 -28.29
N TYR A 646 -0.31 -4.77 -28.56
CA TYR A 646 0.14 -3.56 -27.88
C TYR A 646 -0.85 -2.40 -28.02
N ASP A 647 -1.35 -2.14 -29.24
CA ASP A 647 -2.33 -1.08 -29.49
C ASP A 647 -3.65 -1.32 -28.74
N ARG A 648 -4.08 -2.58 -28.65
CA ARG A 648 -5.27 -2.97 -27.88
C ARG A 648 -5.07 -2.79 -26.37
N LEU A 649 -3.89 -3.09 -25.84
CA LEU A 649 -3.53 -2.82 -24.45
C LEU A 649 -3.52 -1.32 -24.15
N VAL A 650 -2.91 -0.50 -25.02
CA VAL A 650 -2.90 0.96 -24.88
C VAL A 650 -4.31 1.52 -24.93
N HIS A 651 -5.14 1.06 -25.87
CA HIS A 651 -6.53 1.48 -25.98
C HIS A 651 -7.35 1.10 -24.75
N TRP A 652 -7.20 -0.13 -24.25
CA TRP A 652 -7.85 -0.58 -23.01
C TRP A 652 -7.44 0.32 -21.83
N LYS A 653 -6.15 0.64 -21.70
CA LYS A 653 -5.62 1.54 -20.65
C LYS A 653 -6.26 2.92 -20.73
N ASP A 654 -6.24 3.54 -21.91
CA ASP A 654 -6.71 4.90 -22.11
C ASP A 654 -8.24 5.03 -21.93
N PHE A 655 -8.99 4.02 -22.39
CA PHE A 655 -10.45 3.98 -22.27
C PHE A 655 -10.88 3.87 -20.80
N HIS A 656 -10.31 2.93 -20.06
CA HIS A 656 -10.68 2.71 -18.67
C HIS A 656 -10.15 3.82 -17.77
N ALA A 657 -8.91 4.30 -17.95
CA ALA A 657 -8.38 5.44 -17.20
C ALA A 657 -9.37 6.62 -17.19
N ARG A 658 -9.84 7.07 -18.36
CA ARG A 658 -10.80 8.18 -18.46
C ARG A 658 -12.12 7.92 -17.73
N ARG A 659 -12.61 6.68 -17.74
CA ARG A 659 -13.89 6.30 -17.11
C ARG A 659 -13.83 6.36 -15.60
N PHE A 660 -12.69 6.04 -15.00
CA PHE A 660 -12.54 5.95 -13.55
C PHE A 660 -11.88 7.19 -12.91
N TYR A 661 -11.19 8.04 -13.68
CA TYR A 661 -10.70 9.36 -13.21
C TYR A 661 -11.83 10.40 -13.01
N GLY A 662 -13.01 10.22 -13.62
CA GLY A 662 -14.09 11.21 -13.62
C GLY A 662 -15.01 11.22 -12.39
N SER A 663 -14.87 10.30 -11.43
CA SER A 663 -15.94 9.97 -10.48
C SER A 663 -15.64 10.16 -8.99
N SER A 664 -14.53 10.80 -8.59
CA SER A 664 -14.21 11.14 -7.18
C SER A 664 -14.45 9.98 -6.18
N SER A 665 -14.22 8.75 -6.62
CA SER A 665 -14.53 7.55 -5.84
C SER A 665 -13.32 7.13 -5.05
N ILE A 666 -13.52 6.61 -3.83
CA ILE A 666 -12.48 5.82 -3.16
C ILE A 666 -12.49 4.50 -3.92
N ILE A 667 -11.62 4.42 -4.91
CA ILE A 667 -11.52 3.25 -5.75
C ILE A 667 -10.65 2.23 -4.99
N PRO A 668 -11.07 0.95 -4.87
CA PRO A 668 -10.16 -0.10 -4.40
C PRO A 668 -8.89 -0.08 -5.26
N SER A 669 -7.76 -0.50 -4.70
CA SER A 669 -6.38 -0.60 -5.25
C SER A 669 -6.11 -0.83 -6.77
N TRP A 670 -7.10 -1.06 -7.63
CA TRP A 670 -6.96 -1.50 -9.02
C TRP A 670 -6.35 -0.46 -9.99
N VAL A 671 -6.30 0.84 -9.66
CA VAL A 671 -5.65 1.84 -10.54
C VAL A 671 -4.14 1.96 -10.30
N ALA A 672 -3.61 1.47 -9.17
CA ALA A 672 -2.15 1.30 -8.99
C ALA A 672 -1.59 0.13 -9.85
N ILE A 673 -2.53 -0.60 -10.50
CA ILE A 673 -2.42 -1.64 -11.53
C ILE A 673 -1.68 -1.28 -12.85
N LEU A 674 -1.80 -0.03 -13.26
CA LEU A 674 -1.46 0.46 -14.60
C LEU A 674 -0.40 1.54 -14.56
#